data_AF-A0A494XV29-F1
#
_entry.id   AF-A0A494XV29-F1
#
_cell.length_a   1.000
_cell.length_b   1.000
_cell.length_c   1.000
_cell.angle_alpha   90.00
_cell.angle_beta   90.00
_cell.angle_gamma   90.00
#
_symmetry.space_group_name_H-M   'P 1'
#
loop_
_entity.id
_entity.type
_entity.pdbx_description
1 polymer ?
#
loop_
_entity_poly.entity_id
_entity_poly.type
_entity_poly.pdbx_seq_one_letter_code
_entity_poly.pdbx_strand_id
1 'polypeptide(L)'
;MHKSNKVKFSALFIFIVIAITLLIYLPPAIGLADNSDFNRTMRAFGLTSMSGIKNWSAEYRYKISNPTRIVQYFKNIFLPVNDSPSGYYSTQFIFIKIALFFNALANKLVHRNPNLFNLFFLTVQFIIVYALALVLFLKEKWKNNSYDNMAVKIVFAFIFLDCGYLVYFNSFFGESTTLIFLILSFVLLMYLEKDKNSFLVYIGLILSLFIFSGSKPANFPSALLLSVPLAYYAIKNEGTRKKIMICVSVVVMLFASYSYVKRAPEWMTKVTTFQSVFFGVLYKNPAPQQAAKDLGLPPELAKLDSITAYMQHPLNPYSKPNPNFQSLFFDRISKIGVLKYYVTHPALFAEKLDESAEAALPLRPTYLTNINLSNERADLMFEFRMNVWERIRKGFSGFASVFLAIVLVLSVANLIILFRKKAGLYSILLRLALMGAAAGQFIVPIVSNGNADLQKHLLLFNVHLDILIFLLVLDNLDLKSRAFTRVGIAATSLLVLTSFCPNKPETLTMGSIDGKPIEWYVLEKSSIWVKVIAKDALYRSVYDERSNDYTKAGIQQSLNAKRDIWFSQDESDRIRKTQYPAFCNEKNSHQANVGDRPHYWFSPIKYVSQDSDRAFRKIYSAYLTLPSVDDVERLFDISKTASVLPIDYWLSTPYYGSTDKARIVSSDYQVYHRRVDTVLGIRPVMWIRV
;
A
#
# COMPACT_ATOMS: atom_id res chain seq x y z
N MET A 1 -11.65 -8.23 -44.74
CA MET A 1 -11.75 -8.49 -43.27
C MET A 1 -10.47 -8.21 -42.48
N HIS A 2 -9.29 -8.71 -42.87
CA HIS A 2 -8.07 -8.61 -42.07
C HIS A 2 -7.55 -7.16 -41.86
N LYS A 3 -7.67 -6.29 -42.87
CA LYS A 3 -7.32 -4.85 -42.77
C LYS A 3 -8.22 -4.09 -41.79
N SER A 4 -9.53 -4.38 -41.77
CA SER A 4 -10.50 -3.77 -40.85
C SER A 4 -10.24 -4.13 -39.39
N ASN A 5 -9.89 -5.40 -39.12
CA ASN A 5 -9.54 -5.83 -37.75
C ASN A 5 -8.24 -5.20 -37.23
N LYS A 6 -7.24 -5.00 -38.11
CA LYS A 6 -6.00 -4.28 -37.75
C LYS A 6 -6.30 -2.81 -37.42
N VAL A 7 -7.13 -2.13 -38.22
CA VAL A 7 -7.54 -0.74 -37.96
C VAL A 7 -8.28 -0.61 -36.63
N LYS A 8 -9.24 -1.49 -36.34
CA LYS A 8 -9.96 -1.50 -35.05
C LYS A 8 -9.04 -1.73 -33.86
N PHE A 9 -8.07 -2.64 -33.98
CA PHE A 9 -7.08 -2.88 -32.95
C PHE A 9 -6.20 -1.66 -32.70
N SER A 10 -5.65 -1.05 -33.76
CA SER A 10 -4.83 0.15 -33.64
C SER A 10 -5.60 1.33 -33.06
N ALA A 11 -6.86 1.54 -33.46
CA ALA A 11 -7.71 2.59 -32.91
C ALA A 11 -7.97 2.39 -31.41
N LEU A 12 -8.31 1.16 -31.00
CA LEU A 12 -8.52 0.83 -29.58
C LEU A 12 -7.22 1.02 -28.78
N PHE A 13 -6.07 0.60 -29.33
CA PHE A 13 -4.78 0.78 -28.69
C PHE A 13 -4.44 2.26 -28.48
N ILE A 14 -4.58 3.08 -29.51
CA ILE A 14 -4.35 4.53 -29.42
C ILE A 14 -5.31 5.16 -28.40
N PHE A 15 -6.59 4.78 -28.41
CA PHE A 15 -7.56 5.27 -27.44
C PHE A 15 -7.15 4.96 -25.99
N ILE A 16 -6.74 3.72 -25.71
CA ILE A 16 -6.31 3.33 -24.35
C ILE A 16 -5.01 4.04 -23.94
N VAL A 17 -4.05 4.21 -24.86
CA VAL A 17 -2.84 5.00 -24.59
C VAL A 17 -3.20 6.44 -24.22
N ILE A 18 -4.10 7.08 -24.98
CA ILE A 18 -4.57 8.45 -24.71
C ILE A 18 -5.28 8.50 -23.36
N ALA A 19 -6.20 7.57 -23.09
CA ALA A 19 -6.95 7.51 -21.84
C ALA A 19 -6.01 7.43 -20.62
N ILE A 20 -5.06 6.49 -20.61
CA ILE A 20 -4.10 6.36 -19.51
C ILE A 20 -3.20 7.62 -19.41
N THR A 21 -2.78 8.18 -20.54
CA THR A 21 -1.98 9.41 -20.56
C THR A 21 -2.73 10.57 -19.91
N LEU A 22 -4.03 10.74 -20.21
CA LEU A 22 -4.87 11.75 -19.58
C LEU A 22 -5.05 11.50 -18.08
N LEU A 23 -5.26 10.24 -17.68
CA LEU A 23 -5.36 9.87 -16.27
C LEU A 23 -4.08 10.18 -15.49
N ILE A 24 -2.90 10.09 -16.11
CA ILE A 24 -1.63 10.39 -15.46
C ILE A 24 -1.33 11.90 -15.50
N TYR A 25 -1.43 12.54 -16.67
CA TYR A 25 -0.86 13.88 -16.90
C TYR A 25 -1.84 15.05 -16.88
N LEU A 26 -3.16 14.81 -16.89
CA LEU A 26 -4.11 15.92 -16.71
C LEU A 26 -3.79 16.63 -15.37
N PRO A 27 -3.58 17.96 -15.35
CA PRO A 27 -3.13 18.64 -14.14
C PRO A 27 -4.11 18.52 -12.96
N PRO A 28 -3.62 18.34 -11.72
CA PRO A 28 -2.22 18.08 -11.38
C PRO A 28 -1.79 16.67 -11.81
N ALA A 29 -0.63 16.55 -12.46
CA ALA A 29 -0.10 15.25 -12.87
C ALA A 29 0.16 14.35 -11.65
N ILE A 30 -0.15 13.07 -11.79
CA ILE A 30 0.03 12.08 -10.73
C ILE A 30 1.32 11.28 -10.89
N GLY A 31 1.92 10.93 -9.75
CA GLY A 31 3.11 10.08 -9.64
C GLY A 31 3.53 9.99 -8.18
N LEU A 32 4.12 8.87 -7.73
CA LEU A 32 4.49 8.70 -6.32
C LEU A 32 5.78 9.43 -5.95
N ALA A 33 5.79 10.03 -4.76
CA ALA A 33 6.99 10.60 -4.14
C ALA A 33 8.04 9.55 -3.74
N ASP A 34 9.30 9.98 -3.66
CA ASP A 34 10.41 9.13 -3.24
C ASP A 34 10.36 8.86 -1.72
N ASN A 35 10.37 7.59 -1.34
CA ASN A 35 10.52 7.15 0.05
C ASN A 35 11.97 6.78 0.42
N SER A 36 12.94 7.27 -0.35
CA SER A 36 14.36 6.88 -0.39
C SER A 36 14.68 5.64 -1.21
N ASP A 37 13.69 4.81 -1.60
CA ASP A 37 13.95 3.65 -2.45
C ASP A 37 14.43 4.07 -3.84
N PHE A 38 14.10 5.26 -4.33
CA PHE A 38 14.54 5.68 -5.67
C PHE A 38 16.07 5.66 -5.78
N ASN A 39 16.79 5.89 -4.68
CA ASN A 39 18.25 5.90 -4.68
C ASN A 39 18.87 4.60 -5.24
N ARG A 40 18.26 3.43 -5.00
CA ARG A 40 18.77 2.15 -5.53
C ARG A 40 18.67 2.05 -7.06
N THR A 41 17.74 2.79 -7.64
CA THR A 41 17.45 2.83 -9.07
C THR A 41 18.14 4.02 -9.74
N MET A 42 17.98 5.23 -9.20
CA MET A 42 18.50 6.48 -9.73
C MET A 42 20.03 6.52 -9.74
N ARG A 43 20.68 6.11 -8.64
CA ARG A 43 22.16 6.19 -8.54
C ARG A 43 22.87 5.27 -9.53
N ALA A 44 22.25 4.15 -9.91
CA ALA A 44 22.77 3.27 -10.96
C ALA A 44 22.91 3.96 -12.34
N PHE A 45 22.26 5.11 -12.51
CA PHE A 45 22.31 5.92 -13.73
C PHE A 45 22.82 7.35 -13.51
N GLY A 46 23.43 7.63 -12.34
CA GLY A 46 23.90 8.98 -12.01
C GLY A 46 22.79 10.02 -11.93
N LEU A 47 21.56 9.60 -11.59
CA LEU A 47 20.41 10.48 -11.41
C LEU A 47 20.33 10.93 -9.94
N THR A 48 19.99 12.20 -9.75
CA THR A 48 19.81 12.82 -8.42
C THR A 48 18.56 13.70 -8.40
N SER A 49 17.95 13.82 -7.23
CA SER A 49 16.77 14.69 -7.01
C SER A 49 17.14 16.16 -7.20
N MET A 50 16.24 16.95 -7.79
CA MET A 50 16.39 18.40 -7.92
C MET A 50 15.96 19.13 -6.66
N SER A 51 14.82 18.71 -6.07
CA SER A 51 14.26 19.35 -4.86
C SER A 51 14.82 18.78 -3.55
N GLY A 52 15.18 17.50 -3.54
CA GLY A 52 15.53 16.76 -2.33
C GLY A 52 14.32 16.43 -1.43
N ILE A 53 13.10 16.75 -1.86
CA ILE A 53 11.89 16.51 -1.07
C ILE A 53 11.44 15.07 -1.23
N LYS A 54 11.53 14.33 -0.13
CA LYS A 54 11.04 12.95 -0.02
C LYS A 54 9.66 12.92 0.61
N ASN A 55 8.88 11.89 0.27
CA ASN A 55 7.52 11.59 0.76
C ASN A 55 6.42 12.65 0.46
N TRP A 56 6.78 13.94 0.43
CA TRP A 56 5.85 15.09 0.45
C TRP A 56 5.75 15.85 -0.86
N SER A 57 6.52 15.47 -1.87
CA SER A 57 6.36 15.97 -3.24
C SER A 57 6.78 14.91 -4.24
N ALA A 58 5.95 14.65 -5.25
CA ALA A 58 6.33 13.81 -6.37
C ALA A 58 7.25 14.57 -7.33
N GLU A 59 8.36 13.97 -7.74
CA GLU A 59 9.33 14.62 -8.63
C GLU A 59 9.33 13.99 -10.02
N TYR A 60 9.25 14.82 -11.06
CA TYR A 60 9.16 14.39 -12.45
C TYR A 60 10.40 14.75 -13.29
N ARG A 61 11.33 15.52 -12.70
CA ARG A 61 12.57 15.94 -13.35
C ARG A 61 13.75 15.70 -12.41
N TYR A 62 14.82 15.18 -12.95
CA TYR A 62 16.00 14.76 -12.19
C TYR A 62 17.27 15.28 -12.85
N LYS A 63 18.31 15.50 -12.05
CA LYS A 63 19.62 15.92 -12.52
C LYS A 63 20.47 14.71 -12.88
N ILE A 64 21.11 14.76 -14.05
CA ILE A 64 22.12 13.80 -14.51
C ILE A 64 23.48 14.35 -14.09
N SER A 65 24.23 13.60 -13.27
CA SER A 65 25.55 14.02 -12.79
C SER A 65 26.59 14.10 -13.91
N ASN A 66 26.64 13.09 -14.78
CA ASN A 66 27.62 12.98 -15.86
C ASN A 66 26.91 12.69 -17.20
N PRO A 67 26.33 13.71 -17.86
CA PRO A 67 25.67 13.52 -19.15
C PRO A 67 26.68 13.06 -20.21
N THR A 68 26.27 12.11 -21.06
CA THR A 68 27.11 11.58 -22.14
C THR A 68 26.50 11.84 -23.51
N ARG A 69 27.22 11.49 -24.59
CA ARG A 69 26.74 11.62 -25.97
C ARG A 69 25.57 10.66 -26.23
N ILE A 70 24.64 11.03 -27.11
CA ILE A 70 23.47 10.20 -27.49
C ILE A 70 23.88 8.78 -27.92
N VAL A 71 24.95 8.66 -28.70
CA VAL A 71 25.48 7.36 -29.16
C VAL A 71 25.89 6.48 -27.97
N GLN A 72 26.40 7.08 -26.90
CA GLN A 72 26.77 6.34 -25.69
C GLN A 72 25.52 5.86 -24.95
N TYR A 73 24.48 6.70 -24.81
CA TYR A 73 23.20 6.25 -24.26
C TYR A 73 22.61 5.09 -25.05
N PHE A 74 22.67 5.12 -26.39
CA PHE A 74 22.22 4.02 -27.24
C PHE A 74 23.01 2.73 -26.98
N LYS A 75 24.35 2.79 -26.94
CA LYS A 75 25.20 1.64 -26.61
C LYS A 75 24.87 1.07 -25.22
N ASN A 76 24.67 1.94 -24.24
CA ASN A 76 24.39 1.56 -22.85
C ASN A 76 23.07 0.80 -22.67
N ILE A 77 22.13 0.88 -23.63
CA ILE A 77 20.89 0.06 -23.63
C ILE A 77 21.23 -1.44 -23.59
N PHE A 78 22.23 -1.85 -24.36
CA PHE A 78 22.58 -3.26 -24.57
C PHE A 78 23.69 -3.77 -23.64
N LEU A 79 24.45 -2.86 -23.02
CA LEU A 79 25.52 -3.22 -22.07
C LEU A 79 24.94 -3.44 -20.67
N PRO A 80 25.53 -4.32 -19.84
CA PRO A 80 25.13 -4.47 -18.43
C PRO A 80 25.36 -3.17 -17.65
N VAL A 81 24.59 -2.95 -16.59
CA VAL A 81 24.95 -1.93 -15.60
C VAL A 81 26.04 -2.52 -14.73
N ASN A 82 27.23 -1.95 -14.77
CA ASN A 82 28.31 -2.30 -13.86
C ASN A 82 28.33 -1.28 -12.71
N ASP A 83 28.72 -1.71 -11.51
CA ASP A 83 28.98 -0.81 -10.38
C ASP A 83 27.78 -0.01 -9.85
N SER A 84 26.60 -0.64 -9.72
CA SER A 84 25.47 -0.05 -8.99
C SER A 84 25.89 0.25 -7.54
N PRO A 85 25.85 1.50 -7.06
CA PRO A 85 26.35 1.85 -5.72
C PRO A 85 25.63 1.13 -4.57
N SER A 86 24.45 0.58 -4.82
CA SER A 86 23.64 -0.16 -3.85
C SER A 86 23.73 -1.68 -3.99
N GLY A 87 24.48 -2.18 -4.99
CA GLY A 87 24.50 -3.58 -5.40
C GLY A 87 23.16 -4.07 -5.97
N TYR A 88 22.19 -3.17 -6.16
CA TYR A 88 20.85 -3.51 -6.61
C TYR A 88 20.76 -3.51 -8.15
N TYR A 89 20.10 -4.54 -8.67
CA TYR A 89 19.79 -4.71 -10.08
C TYR A 89 18.30 -4.98 -10.27
N SER A 90 17.78 -4.67 -11.44
CA SER A 90 16.38 -4.91 -11.79
C SER A 90 16.21 -4.98 -13.31
N THR A 91 15.28 -5.81 -13.78
CA THR A 91 14.85 -5.79 -15.19
C THR A 91 14.24 -4.44 -15.59
N GLN A 92 13.78 -3.62 -14.63
CA GLN A 92 13.32 -2.25 -14.88
C GLN A 92 14.40 -1.38 -15.54
N PHE A 93 15.68 -1.68 -15.31
CA PHE A 93 16.81 -0.88 -15.79
C PHE A 93 16.85 -0.75 -17.31
N ILE A 94 16.30 -1.72 -18.06
CA ILE A 94 16.21 -1.61 -19.51
C ILE A 94 15.34 -0.42 -19.95
N PHE A 95 14.20 -0.20 -19.28
CA PHE A 95 13.29 0.91 -19.57
C PHE A 95 13.90 2.26 -19.20
N ILE A 96 14.70 2.31 -18.14
CA ILE A 96 15.41 3.53 -17.73
C ILE A 96 16.49 3.89 -18.74
N LYS A 97 17.26 2.91 -19.23
CA LYS A 97 18.27 3.13 -20.29
C LYS A 97 17.64 3.64 -21.57
N ILE A 98 16.53 3.04 -21.99
CA ILE A 98 15.76 3.49 -23.14
C ILE A 98 15.22 4.91 -22.90
N ALA A 99 14.72 5.20 -21.69
CA ALA A 99 14.25 6.54 -21.33
C ALA A 99 15.36 7.59 -21.40
N LEU A 100 16.56 7.26 -20.90
CA LEU A 100 17.73 8.15 -20.95
C LEU A 100 18.14 8.45 -22.40
N PHE A 101 18.13 7.44 -23.27
CA PHE A 101 18.40 7.62 -24.69
C PHE A 101 17.40 8.57 -25.36
N PHE A 102 16.09 8.32 -25.18
CA PHE A 102 15.07 9.20 -25.76
C PHE A 102 15.06 10.60 -25.14
N ASN A 103 15.35 10.71 -23.84
CA ASN A 103 15.53 11.99 -23.18
C ASN A 103 16.71 12.77 -23.78
N ALA A 104 17.85 12.13 -23.99
CA ALA A 104 19.02 12.77 -24.62
C ALA A 104 18.73 13.20 -26.06
N LEU A 105 18.00 12.39 -26.82
CA LEU A 105 17.55 12.72 -28.17
C LEU A 105 16.63 13.95 -28.16
N ALA A 106 15.61 13.96 -27.30
CA ALA A 106 14.68 15.07 -27.18
C ALA A 106 15.36 16.36 -26.69
N ASN A 107 16.30 16.25 -25.74
CA ASN A 107 17.07 17.40 -25.28
C ASN A 107 17.88 18.03 -26.41
N LYS A 108 18.48 17.21 -27.30
CA LYS A 108 19.18 17.72 -28.48
C LYS A 108 18.22 18.35 -29.50
N LEU A 109 17.08 17.72 -29.78
CA LEU A 109 16.12 18.21 -30.78
C LEU A 109 15.43 19.51 -30.36
N VAL A 110 15.18 19.70 -29.06
CA VAL A 110 14.45 20.85 -28.51
C VAL A 110 15.41 21.83 -27.80
N HIS A 111 16.72 21.69 -27.98
CA HIS A 111 17.76 22.52 -27.35
C HIS A 111 17.59 22.69 -25.81
N ARG A 112 17.18 21.62 -25.12
CA ARG A 112 17.04 21.60 -23.65
C ARG A 112 18.35 21.24 -22.98
N ASN A 113 18.47 21.64 -21.71
CA ASN A 113 19.65 21.34 -20.88
C ASN A 113 19.94 19.82 -20.86
N PRO A 114 21.14 19.38 -21.29
CA PRO A 114 21.51 17.97 -21.33
C PRO A 114 21.59 17.31 -19.95
N ASN A 115 21.68 18.11 -18.87
CA ASN A 115 21.77 17.64 -17.50
C ASN A 115 20.41 17.27 -16.90
N LEU A 116 19.31 17.46 -17.63
CA LEU A 116 17.96 17.20 -17.14
C LEU A 116 17.41 15.90 -17.72
N PHE A 117 16.96 15.02 -16.83
CA PHE A 117 16.18 13.84 -17.15
C PHE A 117 14.71 14.08 -16.82
N ASN A 118 13.83 13.87 -17.80
CA ASN A 118 12.39 13.92 -17.61
C ASN A 118 11.83 12.50 -17.49
N LEU A 119 11.13 12.22 -16.39
CA LEU A 119 10.53 10.93 -16.10
C LEU A 119 9.47 10.51 -17.14
N PHE A 120 8.93 11.49 -17.88
CA PHE A 120 7.99 11.27 -18.99
C PHE A 120 8.40 10.14 -19.95
N PHE A 121 9.68 10.07 -20.33
CA PHE A 121 10.16 9.04 -21.26
C PHE A 121 10.10 7.62 -20.69
N LEU A 122 10.20 7.48 -19.37
CA LEU A 122 9.99 6.20 -18.68
C LEU A 122 8.50 5.88 -18.62
N THR A 123 7.69 6.84 -18.18
CA THR A 123 6.23 6.70 -18.03
C THR A 123 5.56 6.31 -19.35
N VAL A 124 5.93 6.90 -20.48
CA VAL A 124 5.36 6.57 -21.80
C VAL A 124 5.61 5.11 -22.20
N GLN A 125 6.80 4.57 -21.90
CA GLN A 125 7.09 3.16 -22.16
C GLN A 125 6.16 2.25 -21.35
N PHE A 126 5.94 2.58 -20.08
CA PHE A 126 5.00 1.86 -19.22
C PHE A 126 3.56 1.95 -19.73
N ILE A 127 3.09 3.13 -20.16
CA ILE A 127 1.76 3.31 -20.74
C ILE A 127 1.59 2.43 -21.99
N ILE A 128 2.57 2.40 -22.89
CA ILE A 128 2.51 1.62 -24.13
C ILE A 128 2.36 0.12 -23.85
N VAL A 129 3.19 -0.44 -22.97
CA VAL A 129 3.14 -1.87 -22.65
C VAL A 129 1.88 -2.21 -21.86
N TYR A 130 1.45 -1.35 -20.94
CA TYR A 130 0.22 -1.57 -20.18
C TYR A 130 -1.02 -1.50 -21.07
N ALA A 131 -1.10 -0.50 -21.95
CA ALA A 131 -2.16 -0.38 -22.94
C ALA A 131 -2.23 -1.62 -23.84
N LEU A 132 -1.08 -2.21 -24.20
CA LEU A 132 -1.06 -3.46 -24.96
C LEU A 132 -1.74 -4.59 -24.16
N ALA A 133 -1.42 -4.77 -22.88
CA ALA A 133 -2.05 -5.78 -22.05
C ALA A 133 -3.57 -5.58 -21.94
N LEU A 134 -4.01 -4.33 -21.70
CA LEU A 134 -5.44 -3.99 -21.62
C LEU A 134 -6.14 -4.25 -22.96
N VAL A 135 -5.57 -3.84 -24.09
CA VAL A 135 -6.17 -4.02 -25.42
C VAL A 135 -6.23 -5.49 -25.81
N LEU A 136 -5.21 -6.29 -25.46
CA LEU A 136 -5.24 -7.73 -25.64
C LEU A 136 -6.40 -8.36 -24.85
N PHE A 137 -6.68 -7.89 -23.64
CA PHE A 137 -7.84 -8.35 -22.90
C PHE A 137 -9.17 -7.85 -23.54
N LEU A 138 -9.29 -6.55 -23.79
CA LEU A 138 -10.52 -5.90 -24.24
C LEU A 138 -10.96 -6.31 -25.65
N LYS A 139 -10.03 -6.69 -26.55
CA LYS A 139 -10.40 -7.12 -27.91
C LYS A 139 -11.09 -8.48 -27.94
N GLU A 140 -10.89 -9.30 -26.90
CA GLU A 140 -11.36 -10.67 -26.89
C GLU A 140 -12.82 -10.82 -26.45
N LYS A 141 -13.48 -11.90 -26.90
CA LYS A 141 -14.85 -12.25 -26.50
C LYS A 141 -14.82 -13.32 -25.41
N TRP A 142 -14.82 -12.92 -24.14
CA TRP A 142 -14.70 -13.80 -22.97
C TRP A 142 -16.00 -14.52 -22.60
N LYS A 143 -17.16 -13.93 -22.90
CA LYS A 143 -18.48 -14.53 -22.68
C LYS A 143 -19.28 -14.61 -23.99
N ASN A 144 -20.17 -15.60 -24.08
CA ASN A 144 -21.03 -15.78 -25.25
C ASN A 144 -22.06 -14.64 -25.39
N ASN A 145 -22.68 -14.25 -24.27
CA ASN A 145 -23.61 -13.13 -24.18
C ASN A 145 -22.86 -11.79 -24.25
N SER A 146 -23.34 -10.86 -25.08
CA SER A 146 -22.69 -9.57 -25.30
C SER A 146 -22.70 -8.68 -24.05
N TYR A 147 -23.77 -8.71 -23.26
CA TYR A 147 -23.87 -7.93 -22.02
C TYR A 147 -22.88 -8.44 -20.95
N ASP A 148 -22.83 -9.75 -20.71
CA ASP A 148 -21.85 -10.34 -19.77
C ASP A 148 -20.41 -10.06 -20.21
N ASN A 149 -20.15 -10.18 -21.51
CA ASN A 149 -18.84 -9.90 -22.07
C ASN A 149 -18.43 -8.42 -21.89
N MET A 150 -19.37 -7.50 -22.05
CA MET A 150 -19.14 -6.07 -21.81
C MET A 150 -18.93 -5.78 -20.33
N ALA A 151 -19.74 -6.37 -19.45
CA ALA A 151 -19.64 -6.20 -18.01
C ALA A 151 -18.27 -6.66 -17.47
N VAL A 152 -17.79 -7.85 -17.87
CA VAL A 152 -16.46 -8.33 -17.49
C VAL A 152 -15.35 -7.37 -17.96
N LYS A 153 -15.47 -6.80 -19.16
CA LYS A 153 -14.50 -5.80 -19.68
C LYS A 153 -14.52 -4.50 -18.90
N ILE A 154 -15.72 -4.03 -18.52
CA ILE A 154 -15.89 -2.85 -17.68
C ILE A 154 -15.26 -3.11 -16.31
N VAL A 155 -15.51 -4.25 -15.68
CA VAL A 155 -14.92 -4.63 -14.38
C VAL A 155 -13.39 -4.70 -14.48
N PHE A 156 -12.85 -5.31 -15.53
CA PHE A 156 -11.41 -5.37 -15.76
C PHE A 156 -10.80 -3.96 -15.88
N ALA A 157 -11.39 -3.10 -16.72
CA ALA A 157 -10.93 -1.72 -16.88
C ALA A 157 -11.09 -0.90 -15.58
N PHE A 158 -12.18 -1.10 -14.86
CA PHE A 158 -12.49 -0.42 -13.60
C PHE A 158 -11.45 -0.70 -12.51
N ILE A 159 -11.02 -1.96 -12.36
CA ILE A 159 -9.98 -2.37 -11.40
C ILE A 159 -8.61 -1.84 -11.86
N PHE A 160 -8.23 -2.13 -13.11
CA PHE A 160 -6.86 -1.95 -13.58
C PHE A 160 -6.55 -0.56 -14.16
N LEU A 161 -7.53 0.33 -14.29
CA LEU A 161 -7.32 1.77 -14.55
C LEU A 161 -7.44 2.64 -13.29
N ASP A 162 -7.54 2.04 -12.10
CA ASP A 162 -7.60 2.79 -10.86
C ASP A 162 -6.31 3.60 -10.64
N CYS A 163 -6.44 4.84 -10.16
CA CYS A 163 -5.29 5.71 -9.92
C CYS A 163 -4.31 5.16 -8.89
N GLY A 164 -4.76 4.36 -7.92
CA GLY A 164 -3.88 3.65 -6.99
C GLY A 164 -2.83 2.79 -7.69
N TYR A 165 -3.12 2.28 -8.90
CA TYR A 165 -2.16 1.57 -9.74
C TYR A 165 -1.38 2.49 -10.68
N LEU A 166 -2.04 3.46 -11.30
CA LEU A 166 -1.41 4.32 -12.31
C LEU A 166 -0.35 5.27 -11.73
N VAL A 167 -0.46 5.65 -10.44
CA VAL A 167 0.53 6.51 -9.76
C VAL A 167 1.95 5.94 -9.79
N TYR A 168 2.12 4.61 -9.89
CA TYR A 168 3.44 3.99 -9.96
C TYR A 168 4.15 4.25 -11.29
N PHE A 169 3.43 4.56 -12.37
CA PHE A 169 4.03 4.66 -13.70
C PHE A 169 4.93 5.87 -13.83
N ASN A 170 4.56 6.96 -13.17
CA ASN A 170 5.32 8.20 -13.13
C ASN A 170 6.18 8.26 -11.85
N SER A 171 6.98 7.21 -11.63
CA SER A 171 7.89 7.05 -10.49
C SER A 171 9.05 6.11 -10.83
N PHE A 172 10.10 6.04 -9.99
CA PHE A 172 11.18 5.05 -10.13
C PHE A 172 10.93 3.73 -9.37
N PHE A 173 9.72 3.51 -8.86
CA PHE A 173 9.35 2.26 -8.20
C PHE A 173 9.30 1.10 -9.21
N GLY A 174 9.91 -0.04 -8.85
CA GLY A 174 9.90 -1.28 -9.65
C GLY A 174 8.53 -1.97 -9.69
N GLU A 175 7.65 -1.54 -8.81
CA GLU A 175 6.22 -1.80 -8.72
C GLU A 175 5.49 -1.58 -10.05
N SER A 176 5.86 -0.54 -10.81
CA SER A 176 5.33 -0.28 -12.15
C SER A 176 5.56 -1.46 -13.09
N THR A 177 6.81 -1.95 -13.15
CA THR A 177 7.21 -3.09 -13.97
C THR A 177 6.57 -4.37 -13.46
N THR A 178 6.50 -4.55 -12.14
CA THR A 178 5.81 -5.68 -11.49
C THR A 178 4.35 -5.77 -11.95
N LEU A 179 3.60 -4.68 -11.83
CA LEU A 179 2.18 -4.60 -12.21
C LEU A 179 1.98 -4.89 -13.70
N ILE A 180 2.68 -4.16 -14.57
CA ILE A 180 2.47 -4.21 -16.03
C ILE A 180 2.69 -5.63 -16.56
N PHE A 181 3.81 -6.24 -16.17
CA PHE A 181 4.19 -7.56 -16.68
C PHE A 181 3.46 -8.70 -15.98
N LEU A 182 2.93 -8.52 -14.76
CA LEU A 182 2.00 -9.48 -14.18
C LEU A 182 0.68 -9.50 -14.95
N ILE A 183 0.09 -8.33 -15.24
CA ILE A 183 -1.16 -8.24 -16.00
C ILE A 183 -0.99 -8.76 -17.43
N LEU A 184 0.12 -8.42 -18.10
CA LEU A 184 0.42 -8.97 -19.42
C LEU A 184 0.55 -10.50 -19.38
N SER A 185 1.27 -11.05 -18.39
CA SER A 185 1.42 -12.51 -18.23
C SER A 185 0.07 -13.18 -17.97
N PHE A 186 -0.77 -12.59 -17.09
CA PHE A 186 -2.12 -13.08 -16.81
C PHE A 186 -2.97 -13.12 -18.08
N VAL A 187 -3.03 -12.05 -18.86
CA VAL A 187 -3.80 -11.99 -20.11
C VAL A 187 -3.31 -13.03 -21.13
N LEU A 188 -2.00 -13.24 -21.24
CA LEU A 188 -1.43 -14.25 -22.15
C LEU A 188 -1.65 -15.70 -21.67
N LEU A 189 -1.69 -15.96 -20.37
CA LEU A 189 -2.12 -17.24 -19.82
C LEU A 189 -3.60 -17.49 -20.13
N MET A 190 -4.46 -16.49 -19.97
CA MET A 190 -5.87 -16.58 -20.36
C MET A 190 -6.05 -16.82 -21.87
N TYR A 191 -5.11 -16.39 -22.73
CA TYR A 191 -5.13 -16.72 -24.15
C TYR A 191 -4.85 -18.20 -24.40
N LEU A 192 -3.87 -18.78 -23.70
CA LEU A 192 -3.62 -20.22 -23.76
C LEU A 192 -4.83 -21.01 -23.28
N GLU A 193 -5.58 -20.55 -22.27
CA GLU A 193 -6.83 -21.19 -21.84
C GLU A 193 -7.89 -21.28 -22.95
N LYS A 194 -7.87 -20.32 -23.90
CA LYS A 194 -8.78 -20.30 -25.06
C LYS A 194 -8.17 -20.96 -26.30
N ASP A 195 -7.16 -21.80 -26.09
CA ASP A 195 -6.40 -22.50 -27.12
C ASP A 195 -5.75 -21.57 -28.16
N LYS A 196 -5.44 -20.32 -27.78
CA LYS A 196 -4.74 -19.35 -28.65
C LYS A 196 -3.23 -19.44 -28.48
N ASN A 197 -2.64 -20.52 -28.97
CA ASN A 197 -1.26 -20.95 -28.68
C ASN A 197 -0.20 -20.58 -29.75
N SER A 198 -0.20 -19.33 -30.20
CA SER A 198 0.80 -18.87 -31.18
C SER A 198 2.21 -18.74 -30.57
N PHE A 199 3.23 -18.81 -31.41
CA PHE A 199 4.63 -18.58 -30.99
C PHE A 199 4.85 -17.21 -30.32
N LEU A 200 4.13 -16.18 -30.78
CA LEU A 200 4.16 -14.84 -30.17
C LEU A 200 3.56 -14.82 -28.76
N VAL A 201 2.55 -15.64 -28.47
CA VAL A 201 1.98 -15.75 -27.12
C VAL A 201 3.00 -16.39 -26.18
N TYR A 202 3.68 -17.45 -26.60
CA TYR A 202 4.72 -18.08 -25.78
C TYR A 202 5.91 -17.16 -25.52
N ILE A 203 6.46 -16.53 -26.55
CA ILE A 203 7.57 -15.57 -26.38
C ILE A 203 7.14 -14.41 -25.50
N GLY A 204 5.97 -13.83 -25.77
CA GLY A 204 5.43 -12.72 -24.98
C GLY A 204 5.27 -13.10 -23.52
N LEU A 205 4.77 -14.30 -23.23
CA LEU A 205 4.55 -14.77 -21.88
C LEU A 205 5.86 -15.07 -21.14
N ILE A 206 6.83 -15.75 -21.78
CA ILE A 206 8.15 -16.01 -21.18
C ILE A 206 8.88 -14.69 -20.91
N LEU A 207 8.91 -13.77 -21.88
CA LEU A 207 9.55 -12.46 -21.71
C LEU A 207 8.86 -11.65 -20.62
N SER A 208 7.52 -11.70 -20.57
CA SER A 208 6.73 -11.00 -19.56
C SER A 208 7.00 -11.56 -18.16
N LEU A 209 7.00 -12.89 -17.99
CA LEU A 209 7.34 -13.54 -16.71
C LEU A 209 8.79 -13.27 -16.30
N PHE A 210 9.73 -13.22 -17.24
CA PHE A 210 11.13 -12.87 -16.97
C PHE A 210 11.26 -11.45 -16.44
N ILE A 211 10.67 -10.47 -17.13
CA ILE A 211 10.72 -9.06 -16.72
C ILE A 211 10.00 -8.88 -15.39
N PHE A 212 8.82 -9.50 -15.22
CA PHE A 212 8.09 -9.52 -13.96
C PHE A 212 8.97 -10.06 -12.82
N SER A 213 9.55 -11.25 -12.98
CA SER A 213 10.34 -11.91 -11.94
C SER A 213 11.63 -11.16 -11.58
N GLY A 214 12.27 -10.53 -12.56
CA GLY A 214 13.51 -9.79 -12.34
C GLY A 214 13.32 -8.33 -11.92
N SER A 215 12.07 -7.85 -11.81
CA SER A 215 11.82 -6.46 -11.40
C SER A 215 12.04 -6.25 -9.90
N LYS A 216 11.75 -7.28 -9.10
CA LYS A 216 12.04 -7.37 -7.67
C LYS A 216 12.29 -8.84 -7.25
N PRO A 217 13.19 -9.12 -6.30
CA PRO A 217 13.43 -10.49 -5.83
C PRO A 217 12.17 -11.18 -5.27
N ALA A 218 11.27 -10.42 -4.66
CA ALA A 218 10.01 -10.93 -4.10
C ALA A 218 9.04 -11.50 -5.15
N ASN A 219 9.22 -11.21 -6.44
CA ASN A 219 8.32 -11.64 -7.50
C ASN A 219 8.59 -13.07 -7.99
N PHE A 220 9.78 -13.61 -7.70
CA PHE A 220 10.22 -14.92 -8.18
C PHE A 220 9.28 -16.08 -7.79
N PRO A 221 8.80 -16.20 -6.53
CA PRO A 221 7.87 -17.27 -6.17
C PRO A 221 6.59 -17.25 -7.02
N SER A 222 6.03 -16.07 -7.30
CA SER A 222 4.84 -15.94 -8.16
C SER A 222 5.16 -16.34 -9.61
N ALA A 223 6.32 -15.95 -10.15
CA ALA A 223 6.74 -16.32 -11.50
C ALA A 223 6.95 -17.83 -11.68
N LEU A 224 7.50 -18.48 -10.64
CA LEU A 224 7.63 -19.94 -10.57
C LEU A 224 6.26 -20.63 -10.65
N LEU A 225 5.29 -20.20 -9.84
CA LEU A 225 3.94 -20.77 -9.86
C LEU A 225 3.25 -20.56 -11.21
N LEU A 226 3.34 -19.36 -11.80
CA LEU A 226 2.72 -19.04 -13.09
C LEU A 226 3.37 -19.76 -14.28
N SER A 227 4.60 -20.25 -14.12
CA SER A 227 5.30 -21.07 -15.13
C SER A 227 4.74 -22.50 -15.22
N VAL A 228 4.08 -22.99 -14.16
CA VAL A 228 3.47 -24.33 -14.12
C VAL A 228 2.36 -24.53 -15.17
N PRO A 229 1.29 -23.70 -15.23
CA PRO A 229 0.27 -23.84 -16.26
C PRO A 229 0.86 -23.65 -17.67
N LEU A 230 1.80 -22.72 -17.85
CA LEU A 230 2.52 -22.52 -19.13
C LEU A 230 3.24 -23.80 -19.59
N ALA A 231 4.09 -24.38 -18.74
CA ALA A 231 4.82 -25.60 -19.07
C ALA A 231 3.87 -26.76 -19.33
N TYR A 232 2.84 -26.92 -18.49
CA TYR A 232 1.80 -27.94 -18.69
C TYR A 232 1.12 -27.83 -20.06
N TYR A 233 0.67 -26.63 -20.44
CA TYR A 233 0.03 -26.41 -21.74
C TYR A 233 0.96 -26.79 -22.90
N ALA A 234 2.21 -26.33 -22.86
CA ALA A 234 3.20 -26.65 -23.88
C ALA A 234 3.49 -28.16 -23.97
N ILE A 235 3.56 -28.85 -22.84
CA ILE A 235 3.80 -30.29 -22.77
C ILE A 235 2.63 -31.08 -23.39
N LYS A 236 1.40 -30.63 -23.16
CA LYS A 236 0.19 -31.35 -23.55
C LYS A 236 -0.22 -31.11 -25.00
N ASN A 237 -0.05 -29.87 -25.49
CA ASN A 237 -0.69 -29.41 -26.73
C ASN A 237 0.28 -29.13 -27.88
N GLU A 238 1.60 -29.08 -27.63
CA GLU A 238 2.57 -28.70 -28.66
C GLU A 238 3.43 -29.88 -29.13
N GLY A 239 3.83 -29.85 -30.41
CA GLY A 239 4.76 -30.83 -30.96
C GLY A 239 6.14 -30.79 -30.27
N THR A 240 6.84 -31.93 -30.27
CA THR A 240 8.07 -32.18 -29.50
C THR A 240 9.11 -31.05 -29.57
N ARG A 241 9.39 -30.51 -30.77
CA ARG A 241 10.36 -29.41 -30.94
C ARG A 241 9.94 -28.14 -30.20
N LYS A 242 8.70 -27.70 -30.39
CA LYS A 242 8.17 -26.46 -29.77
C LYS A 242 8.03 -26.64 -28.26
N LYS A 243 7.56 -27.81 -27.82
CA LYS A 243 7.52 -28.22 -26.40
C LYS A 243 8.89 -28.11 -25.73
N ILE A 244 9.92 -28.75 -26.30
CA ILE A 244 11.29 -28.72 -25.75
C ILE A 244 11.79 -27.29 -25.64
N MET A 245 11.68 -26.52 -26.73
CA MET A 245 12.13 -25.13 -26.77
C MET A 245 11.43 -24.27 -25.70
N ILE A 246 10.10 -24.35 -25.56
CA ILE A 246 9.36 -23.60 -24.52
C ILE A 246 9.81 -24.03 -23.11
N CYS A 247 9.89 -25.34 -22.84
CA CYS A 247 10.27 -25.84 -21.52
C CYS A 247 11.71 -25.44 -21.15
N VAL A 248 12.65 -25.55 -22.08
CA VAL A 248 14.03 -25.10 -21.89
C VAL A 248 14.08 -23.59 -21.63
N SER A 249 13.36 -22.78 -22.41
CA SER A 249 13.28 -21.32 -22.17
C SER A 249 12.71 -20.99 -20.79
N VAL A 250 11.68 -21.71 -20.32
CA VAL A 250 11.13 -21.56 -18.97
C VAL A 250 12.18 -21.91 -17.91
N VAL A 251 12.91 -23.02 -18.06
CA VAL A 251 13.96 -23.42 -17.11
C VAL A 251 15.09 -22.38 -17.07
N VAL A 252 15.55 -21.89 -18.23
CA VAL A 252 16.58 -20.85 -18.31
C VAL A 252 16.12 -19.56 -17.64
N MET A 253 14.88 -19.13 -17.90
CA MET A 253 14.26 -17.97 -17.26
C MET A 253 14.21 -18.11 -15.74
N LEU A 254 13.77 -19.26 -15.22
CA LEU A 254 13.68 -19.52 -13.79
C LEU A 254 15.06 -19.56 -13.15
N PHE A 255 16.06 -20.17 -13.80
CA PHE A 255 17.44 -20.21 -13.31
C PHE A 255 18.06 -18.81 -13.25
N ALA A 256 17.84 -17.99 -14.29
CA ALA A 256 18.29 -16.59 -14.30
C ALA A 256 17.62 -15.78 -13.18
N SER A 257 16.32 -15.97 -12.98
CA SER A 257 15.55 -15.28 -11.94
C SER A 257 15.98 -15.71 -10.53
N TYR A 258 16.22 -17.00 -10.31
CA TYR A 258 16.73 -17.52 -9.05
C TYR A 258 18.15 -17.00 -8.75
N SER A 259 19.02 -16.98 -9.76
CA SER A 259 20.37 -16.41 -9.65
C SER A 259 20.33 -14.93 -9.28
N TYR A 260 19.36 -14.18 -9.82
CA TYR A 260 19.11 -12.80 -9.44
C TYR A 260 18.70 -12.65 -7.97
N VAL A 261 17.75 -13.47 -7.49
CA VAL A 261 17.31 -13.46 -6.08
C VAL A 261 18.49 -13.74 -5.14
N LYS A 262 19.37 -14.68 -5.49
CA LYS A 262 20.57 -15.00 -4.69
C LYS A 262 21.60 -13.89 -4.61
N ARG A 263 21.59 -12.96 -5.57
CA ARG A 263 22.48 -11.79 -5.61
C ARG A 263 21.85 -10.55 -4.97
N ALA A 264 20.71 -10.69 -4.30
CA ALA A 264 20.12 -9.58 -3.55
C ALA A 264 21.13 -9.06 -2.50
N PRO A 265 21.30 -7.72 -2.36
CA PRO A 265 22.25 -7.16 -1.43
C PRO A 265 22.00 -7.58 0.03
N GLU A 266 23.06 -7.90 0.76
CA GLU A 266 22.99 -8.38 2.14
C GLU A 266 22.29 -7.38 3.08
N TRP A 267 22.50 -6.08 2.88
CA TRP A 267 21.88 -5.02 3.68
C TRP A 267 20.35 -5.08 3.66
N MET A 268 19.73 -5.52 2.54
CA MET A 268 18.28 -5.68 2.45
C MET A 268 17.80 -6.82 3.35
N THR A 269 18.51 -7.95 3.31
CA THR A 269 18.22 -9.11 4.17
C THR A 269 18.39 -8.76 5.64
N LYS A 270 19.41 -7.99 6.02
CA LYS A 270 19.63 -7.54 7.40
C LYS A 270 18.50 -6.63 7.90
N VAL A 271 18.14 -5.60 7.14
CA VAL A 271 17.05 -4.67 7.51
C VAL A 271 15.73 -5.42 7.71
N THR A 272 15.35 -6.26 6.74
CA THR A 272 14.11 -7.04 6.83
C THR A 272 14.16 -8.03 8.01
N THR A 273 15.30 -8.71 8.24
CA THR A 273 15.48 -9.64 9.37
C THR A 273 15.32 -8.97 10.73
N PHE A 274 15.91 -7.79 10.89
CA PHE A 274 15.73 -6.98 12.09
C PHE A 274 14.24 -6.70 12.34
N GLN A 275 13.54 -6.18 11.32
CA GLN A 275 12.12 -5.82 11.43
C GLN A 275 11.22 -7.05 11.70
N SER A 276 11.48 -8.20 11.05
CA SER A 276 10.66 -9.42 11.24
C SER A 276 10.63 -9.94 12.68
N VAL A 277 11.68 -9.68 13.45
CA VAL A 277 11.76 -10.10 14.86
C VAL A 277 11.25 -8.98 15.78
N PHE A 278 11.88 -7.82 15.73
CA PHE A 278 11.66 -6.74 16.70
C PHE A 278 10.34 -5.99 16.48
N PHE A 279 9.97 -5.74 15.22
CA PHE A 279 8.70 -5.13 14.84
C PHE A 279 7.70 -6.17 14.31
N GLY A 280 7.93 -7.46 14.59
CA GLY A 280 7.10 -8.58 14.17
C GLY A 280 6.85 -9.53 15.33
N VAL A 281 7.67 -10.59 15.43
CA VAL A 281 7.47 -11.67 16.40
C VAL A 281 7.39 -11.19 17.86
N LEU A 282 8.25 -10.25 18.26
CA LEU A 282 8.34 -9.77 19.63
C LEU A 282 7.32 -8.66 19.93
N TYR A 283 6.88 -7.93 18.90
CA TYR A 283 5.99 -6.79 19.08
C TYR A 283 4.57 -7.24 19.39
N LYS A 284 4.03 -6.76 20.54
CA LYS A 284 2.74 -7.21 21.13
C LYS A 284 2.69 -8.71 21.42
N ASN A 285 3.84 -9.36 21.58
CA ASN A 285 3.87 -10.75 22.02
C ASN A 285 3.49 -10.83 23.52
N PRO A 286 2.62 -11.77 23.95
CA PRO A 286 2.29 -11.93 25.37
C PRO A 286 3.48 -12.36 26.25
N ALA A 287 4.49 -13.00 25.66
CA ALA A 287 5.70 -13.45 26.37
C ALA A 287 6.96 -13.19 25.52
N PRO A 288 7.37 -11.92 25.33
CA PRO A 288 8.40 -11.55 24.36
C PRO A 288 9.79 -12.12 24.71
N GLN A 289 10.11 -12.31 26.00
CA GLN A 289 11.35 -12.95 26.44
C GLN A 289 11.37 -14.45 26.08
N GLN A 290 10.24 -15.14 26.20
CA GLN A 290 10.14 -16.54 25.78
C GLN A 290 10.19 -16.65 24.26
N ALA A 291 9.50 -15.77 23.54
CA ALA A 291 9.56 -15.67 22.09
C ALA A 291 10.99 -15.51 21.56
N ALA A 292 11.79 -14.67 22.24
CA ALA A 292 13.21 -14.52 21.93
C ALA A 292 13.97 -15.84 22.13
N LYS A 293 13.78 -16.54 23.25
CA LYS A 293 14.40 -17.85 23.51
C LYS A 293 14.02 -18.90 22.47
N ASP A 294 12.75 -18.96 22.09
CA ASP A 294 12.22 -19.91 21.10
C ASP A 294 12.82 -19.67 19.70
N LEU A 295 13.20 -18.42 19.40
CA LEU A 295 13.94 -18.05 18.19
C LEU A 295 15.47 -18.24 18.33
N GLY A 296 15.97 -18.73 19.47
CA GLY A 296 17.41 -18.91 19.74
C GLY A 296 18.14 -17.61 20.13
N LEU A 297 17.40 -16.57 20.49
CA LEU A 297 17.93 -15.27 20.88
C LEU A 297 18.05 -15.12 22.41
N PRO A 298 18.98 -14.28 22.89
CA PRO A 298 19.02 -13.87 24.28
C PRO A 298 17.73 -13.16 24.71
N PRO A 299 17.17 -13.46 25.89
CA PRO A 299 15.91 -12.86 26.38
C PRO A 299 15.98 -11.33 26.50
N GLU A 300 17.17 -10.77 26.72
CA GLU A 300 17.38 -9.32 26.89
C GLU A 300 17.09 -8.54 25.61
N LEU A 301 17.09 -9.20 24.45
CA LEU A 301 16.71 -8.58 23.17
C LEU A 301 15.21 -8.30 23.07
N ALA A 302 14.38 -8.88 23.95
CA ALA A 302 12.95 -8.60 24.02
C ALA A 302 12.62 -7.12 24.25
N LYS A 303 13.51 -6.35 24.90
CA LYS A 303 13.34 -4.90 25.13
C LYS A 303 13.34 -4.05 23.85
N LEU A 304 13.81 -4.64 22.75
CA LEU A 304 13.86 -4.04 21.43
C LEU A 304 12.57 -4.32 20.63
N ASP A 305 11.56 -4.93 21.23
CA ASP A 305 10.22 -4.99 20.63
C ASP A 305 9.78 -3.59 20.20
N SER A 306 8.93 -3.48 19.18
CA SER A 306 8.50 -2.22 18.57
C SER A 306 9.61 -1.35 17.89
N ILE A 307 10.90 -1.72 17.96
CA ILE A 307 12.02 -1.01 17.30
C ILE A 307 12.14 -1.40 15.81
N THR A 308 12.34 -0.42 14.93
CA THR A 308 12.57 -0.64 13.50
C THR A 308 14.03 -0.37 13.10
N ALA A 309 14.47 -0.98 12.01
CA ALA A 309 15.83 -0.83 11.50
C ALA A 309 16.20 0.61 11.06
N TYR A 310 15.21 1.50 10.92
CA TYR A 310 15.39 2.89 10.50
C TYR A 310 15.51 3.88 11.66
N MET A 311 15.29 3.42 12.90
CA MET A 311 15.50 4.25 14.09
C MET A 311 16.96 4.62 14.28
N GLN A 312 17.19 5.79 14.88
CA GLN A 312 18.54 6.28 15.21
C GLN A 312 19.10 5.64 16.48
N HIS A 313 20.43 5.71 16.62
CA HIS A 313 21.13 5.35 17.84
C HIS A 313 20.72 6.29 19.00
N PRO A 314 20.59 5.83 20.26
CA PRO A 314 20.91 4.49 20.79
C PRO A 314 19.76 3.47 20.75
N LEU A 315 18.54 3.87 20.34
CA LEU A 315 17.37 2.98 20.33
C LEU A 315 17.55 1.77 19.41
N ASN A 316 18.25 1.99 18.28
CA ASN A 316 18.55 0.95 17.32
C ASN A 316 20.02 0.49 17.42
N PRO A 317 20.32 -0.69 17.99
CA PRO A 317 21.68 -1.20 18.06
C PRO A 317 22.26 -1.58 16.70
N TYR A 318 21.42 -1.74 15.66
CA TYR A 318 21.86 -2.00 14.28
C TYR A 318 22.38 -0.75 13.56
N SER A 319 22.02 0.46 14.00
CA SER A 319 22.40 1.72 13.34
C SER A 319 23.92 1.98 13.33
N LYS A 320 24.69 1.30 14.18
CA LYS A 320 26.15 1.22 14.12
C LYS A 320 26.56 -0.26 14.00
N PRO A 321 27.37 -0.66 13.00
CA PRO A 321 27.82 -2.05 12.87
C PRO A 321 28.65 -2.44 14.09
N ASN A 322 28.05 -3.20 15.01
CA ASN A 322 28.74 -3.81 16.13
C ASN A 322 28.93 -5.31 15.83
N PRO A 323 30.18 -5.82 15.71
CA PRO A 323 30.43 -7.24 15.48
C PRO A 323 29.72 -8.16 16.47
N ASN A 324 29.54 -7.69 17.71
CA ASN A 324 28.82 -8.45 18.73
C ASN A 324 27.34 -8.63 18.38
N PHE A 325 26.69 -7.66 17.72
CA PHE A 325 25.28 -7.77 17.36
C PHE A 325 25.05 -8.74 16.19
N GLN A 326 26.03 -8.91 15.30
CA GLN A 326 25.97 -9.88 14.20
C GLN A 326 25.79 -11.31 14.72
N SER A 327 26.69 -11.76 15.61
CA SER A 327 26.67 -13.10 16.19
C SER A 327 25.57 -13.30 17.23
N LEU A 328 25.14 -12.22 17.89
CA LEU A 328 24.04 -12.22 18.86
C LEU A 328 22.67 -12.37 18.19
N PHE A 329 22.49 -11.85 16.97
CA PHE A 329 21.19 -11.76 16.30
C PHE A 329 21.18 -12.35 14.87
N PHE A 330 21.90 -11.74 13.93
CA PHE A 330 21.77 -12.07 12.50
C PHE A 330 22.17 -13.51 12.16
N ASP A 331 23.20 -14.03 12.80
CA ASP A 331 23.68 -15.40 12.54
C ASP A 331 22.73 -16.48 13.10
N ARG A 332 21.81 -16.10 14.00
CA ARG A 332 20.88 -17.01 14.68
C ARG A 332 19.49 -17.04 14.06
N ILE A 333 19.13 -16.02 13.29
CA ILE A 333 17.78 -15.86 12.74
C ILE A 333 17.70 -16.27 11.29
N SER A 334 16.67 -17.03 10.97
CA SER A 334 16.29 -17.34 9.59
C SER A 334 14.81 -17.06 9.35
N LYS A 335 14.44 -16.72 8.10
CA LYS A 335 13.05 -16.47 7.71
C LYS A 335 12.16 -17.69 7.87
N ILE A 336 12.72 -18.89 7.68
CA ILE A 336 12.02 -20.16 7.92
C ILE A 336 11.76 -20.33 9.42
N GLY A 337 12.71 -19.99 10.29
CA GLY A 337 12.53 -19.99 11.74
C GLY A 337 11.40 -19.05 12.18
N VAL A 338 11.36 -17.83 11.64
CA VAL A 338 10.28 -16.86 11.88
C VAL A 338 8.92 -17.40 11.41
N LEU A 339 8.84 -17.99 10.21
CA LEU A 339 7.61 -18.61 9.71
C LEU A 339 7.15 -19.77 10.61
N LYS A 340 8.08 -20.65 11.01
CA LYS A 340 7.78 -21.76 11.92
C LYS A 340 7.21 -21.25 13.24
N TYR A 341 7.81 -20.20 13.80
CA TYR A 341 7.32 -19.58 15.02
C TYR A 341 5.87 -19.08 14.88
N TYR A 342 5.54 -18.38 13.79
CA TYR A 342 4.16 -17.94 13.55
C TYR A 342 3.18 -19.11 13.40
N VAL A 343 3.56 -20.17 12.68
CA VAL A 343 2.70 -21.35 12.48
C VAL A 343 2.42 -22.08 13.81
N THR A 344 3.37 -22.11 14.74
CA THR A 344 3.17 -22.68 16.09
C THR A 344 2.45 -21.73 17.05
N HIS A 345 2.27 -20.46 16.68
CA HIS A 345 1.58 -19.43 17.48
C HIS A 345 0.43 -18.80 16.68
N PRO A 346 -0.63 -19.58 16.35
CA PRO A 346 -1.65 -19.17 15.39
C PRO A 346 -2.44 -17.94 15.80
N ALA A 347 -2.65 -17.69 17.10
CA ALA A 347 -3.36 -16.51 17.60
C ALA A 347 -2.57 -15.22 17.28
N LEU A 348 -1.27 -15.19 17.61
CA LEU A 348 -0.38 -14.08 17.24
C LEU A 348 -0.31 -13.92 15.72
N PHE A 349 -0.19 -15.03 14.99
CA PHE A 349 -0.11 -14.96 13.53
C PHE A 349 -1.40 -14.39 12.91
N ALA A 350 -2.56 -14.77 13.42
CA ALA A 350 -3.84 -14.22 12.99
C ALA A 350 -3.93 -12.70 13.23
N GLU A 351 -3.45 -12.20 14.37
CA GLU A 351 -3.35 -10.76 14.64
C GLU A 351 -2.46 -10.05 13.60
N LYS A 352 -1.26 -10.57 13.34
CA LYS A 352 -0.34 -10.00 12.35
C LYS A 352 -0.91 -10.04 10.93
N LEU A 353 -1.62 -11.09 10.56
CA LEU A 353 -2.30 -11.19 9.27
C LEU A 353 -3.46 -10.19 9.17
N ASP A 354 -4.15 -9.89 10.27
CA ASP A 354 -5.20 -8.87 10.29
C ASP A 354 -4.66 -7.45 10.11
N GLU A 355 -3.52 -7.12 10.73
CA GLU A 355 -2.79 -5.88 10.46
C GLU A 355 -2.35 -5.79 8.98
N SER A 356 -1.88 -6.90 8.42
CA SER A 356 -1.54 -7.01 6.99
C SER A 356 -2.76 -6.80 6.08
N ALA A 357 -3.92 -7.33 6.47
CA ALA A 357 -5.15 -7.18 5.72
C ALA A 357 -5.60 -5.71 5.66
N GLU A 358 -5.57 -5.00 6.79
CA GLU A 358 -5.88 -3.56 6.83
C GLU A 358 -4.88 -2.74 5.99
N ALA A 359 -3.59 -3.08 6.06
CA ALA A 359 -2.56 -2.47 5.23
C ALA A 359 -2.72 -2.77 3.72
N ALA A 360 -3.43 -3.83 3.34
CA ALA A 360 -3.67 -4.18 1.95
C ALA A 360 -4.82 -3.39 1.31
N LEU A 361 -5.70 -2.74 2.08
CA LEU A 361 -6.85 -2.04 1.51
C LEU A 361 -6.45 -0.90 0.56
N PRO A 362 -5.52 0.02 0.92
CA PRO A 362 -4.98 0.99 -0.02
C PRO A 362 -4.16 0.31 -1.12
N LEU A 363 -4.25 0.80 -2.36
CA LEU A 363 -3.46 0.28 -3.49
C LEU A 363 -2.07 0.93 -3.57
N ARG A 364 -1.92 2.11 -2.97
CA ARG A 364 -0.67 2.87 -2.88
C ARG A 364 -0.29 3.14 -1.42
N PRO A 365 1.00 3.36 -1.12
CA PRO A 365 1.43 3.67 0.24
C PRO A 365 0.84 5.01 0.69
N THR A 366 0.19 5.01 1.85
CA THR A 366 -0.55 6.16 2.37
C THR A 366 0.35 7.27 2.95
N TYR A 367 1.67 7.04 3.04
CA TYR A 367 2.65 8.05 3.49
C TYR A 367 3.33 8.78 2.34
N LEU A 368 2.95 8.50 1.09
CA LEU A 368 3.55 9.11 -0.08
C LEU A 368 2.53 9.96 -0.81
N THR A 369 2.81 11.26 -0.94
CA THR A 369 2.03 12.12 -1.83
C THR A 369 2.09 11.57 -3.26
N ASN A 370 1.02 11.80 -4.02
CA ASN A 370 0.97 11.40 -5.41
C ASN A 370 0.93 12.60 -6.38
N ILE A 371 1.20 13.81 -5.90
CA ILE A 371 1.24 15.04 -6.69
C ILE A 371 2.56 15.80 -6.49
N ASN A 372 2.95 16.55 -7.52
CA ASN A 372 4.08 17.47 -7.42
C ASN A 372 3.65 18.74 -6.69
N LEU A 373 4.40 19.07 -5.64
CA LEU A 373 4.21 20.25 -4.81
C LEU A 373 5.51 21.06 -4.75
N SER A 374 5.38 22.39 -4.67
CA SER A 374 6.54 23.25 -4.38
C SER A 374 7.03 23.02 -2.95
N ASN A 375 8.25 23.48 -2.66
CA ASN A 375 8.86 23.30 -1.34
C ASN A 375 8.00 23.92 -0.23
N GLU A 376 7.39 25.08 -0.47
CA GLU A 376 6.55 25.76 0.52
C GLU A 376 5.22 25.03 0.77
N ARG A 377 4.76 24.24 -0.19
CA ARG A 377 3.47 23.52 -0.15
C ARG A 377 3.62 22.03 0.09
N ALA A 378 4.84 21.54 0.30
CA ALA A 378 5.13 20.13 0.45
C ALA A 378 4.38 19.53 1.65
N ASP A 379 3.43 18.65 1.35
CA ASP A 379 2.58 17.97 2.32
C ASP A 379 2.09 16.63 1.75
N LEU A 380 1.47 15.81 2.60
CA LEU A 380 0.92 14.53 2.21
C LEU A 380 -0.44 14.71 1.51
N MET A 381 -0.43 15.07 0.23
CA MET A 381 -1.65 15.32 -0.53
C MET A 381 -1.93 14.21 -1.55
N PHE A 382 -3.21 14.06 -1.88
CA PHE A 382 -3.66 13.00 -2.76
C PHE A 382 -4.61 13.52 -3.84
N GLU A 383 -4.32 13.15 -5.08
CA GLU A 383 -5.26 13.17 -6.19
C GLU A 383 -6.01 11.82 -6.26
N PHE A 384 -7.33 11.90 -6.46
CA PHE A 384 -8.28 10.80 -6.42
C PHE A 384 -9.00 10.56 -7.76
N ARG A 385 -8.54 11.17 -8.86
CA ARG A 385 -9.00 10.86 -10.23
C ARG A 385 -9.07 9.35 -10.46
N MET A 386 -10.21 8.81 -10.90
CA MET A 386 -10.41 7.35 -11.08
C MET A 386 -9.98 6.50 -9.87
N ASN A 387 -10.12 7.00 -8.63
CA ASN A 387 -9.94 6.23 -7.39
C ASN A 387 -11.30 5.72 -6.92
N VAL A 388 -11.80 4.69 -7.59
CA VAL A 388 -13.10 4.08 -7.27
C VAL A 388 -12.89 2.71 -6.66
N TRP A 389 -11.98 1.91 -7.24
CA TRP A 389 -11.66 0.59 -6.72
C TRP A 389 -10.92 0.67 -5.39
N GLU A 390 -9.91 1.53 -5.26
CA GLU A 390 -9.24 1.73 -3.96
C GLU A 390 -10.23 2.21 -2.89
N ARG A 391 -11.15 3.12 -3.22
CA ARG A 391 -12.18 3.63 -2.31
C ARG A 391 -13.10 2.52 -1.80
N ILE A 392 -13.54 1.63 -2.69
CA ILE A 392 -14.35 0.45 -2.31
C ILE A 392 -13.56 -0.43 -1.34
N ARG A 393 -12.27 -0.68 -1.63
CA ARG A 393 -11.40 -1.47 -0.75
C ARG A 393 -11.27 -0.85 0.63
N LYS A 394 -10.96 0.46 0.72
CA LYS A 394 -10.85 1.18 1.99
C LYS A 394 -12.15 1.17 2.81
N GLY A 395 -13.31 1.07 2.17
CA GLY A 395 -14.60 0.89 2.84
C GLY A 395 -14.73 -0.39 3.66
N PHE A 396 -13.83 -1.38 3.44
CA PHE A 396 -13.75 -2.59 4.27
C PHE A 396 -12.86 -2.43 5.51
N SER A 397 -12.41 -1.21 5.85
CA SER A 397 -11.59 -1.01 7.06
C SER A 397 -12.34 -1.48 8.31
N GLY A 398 -11.62 -2.17 9.19
CA GLY A 398 -12.20 -2.86 10.35
C GLY A 398 -12.65 -4.28 10.04
N PHE A 399 -12.77 -4.67 8.77
CA PHE A 399 -13.21 -5.98 8.30
C PHE A 399 -12.33 -6.51 7.17
N ALA A 400 -11.11 -5.99 7.01
CA ALA A 400 -10.24 -6.35 5.90
C ALA A 400 -10.01 -7.87 5.83
N SER A 401 -9.74 -8.51 6.97
CA SER A 401 -9.56 -9.97 7.06
C SER A 401 -10.79 -10.76 6.63
N VAL A 402 -12.00 -10.28 6.96
CA VAL A 402 -13.26 -10.92 6.56
C VAL A 402 -13.45 -10.77 5.04
N PHE A 403 -13.21 -9.58 4.50
CA PHE A 403 -13.22 -9.34 3.06
C PHE A 403 -12.26 -10.27 2.32
N LEU A 404 -11.01 -10.37 2.78
CA LEU A 404 -10.01 -11.27 2.21
C LEU A 404 -10.42 -12.74 2.34
N ALA A 405 -10.91 -13.16 3.51
CA ALA A 405 -11.38 -14.53 3.73
C ALA A 405 -12.53 -14.90 2.79
N ILE A 406 -13.49 -13.99 2.57
CA ILE A 406 -14.59 -14.21 1.62
C ILE A 406 -14.05 -14.38 0.19
N VAL A 407 -13.13 -13.53 -0.26
CA VAL A 407 -12.51 -13.67 -1.59
C VAL A 407 -11.81 -15.02 -1.74
N LEU A 408 -11.08 -15.46 -0.71
CA LEU A 408 -10.38 -16.74 -0.73
C LEU A 408 -11.35 -17.93 -0.72
N VAL A 409 -12.39 -17.90 0.12
CA VAL A 409 -13.43 -18.95 0.17
C VAL A 409 -14.17 -19.04 -1.17
N LEU A 410 -14.53 -17.91 -1.77
CA LEU A 410 -15.15 -17.87 -3.10
C LEU A 410 -14.20 -18.40 -4.16
N SER A 411 -12.90 -18.11 -4.07
CA SER A 411 -11.88 -18.65 -5.00
C SER A 411 -11.75 -20.16 -4.88
N VAL A 412 -11.74 -20.71 -3.66
CA VAL A 412 -11.77 -22.16 -3.42
C VAL A 412 -13.07 -22.77 -3.95
N ALA A 413 -14.22 -22.15 -3.69
CA ALA A 413 -15.50 -22.62 -4.20
C ALA A 413 -15.54 -22.65 -5.73
N ASN A 414 -15.02 -21.60 -6.38
CA ASN A 414 -14.88 -21.53 -7.84
C ASN A 414 -14.00 -22.67 -8.37
N LEU A 415 -12.89 -22.96 -7.70
CA LEU A 415 -12.03 -24.10 -8.05
C LEU A 415 -12.75 -25.44 -7.91
N ILE A 416 -13.52 -25.65 -6.83
CA ILE A 416 -14.34 -26.86 -6.64
C ILE A 416 -15.38 -27.01 -7.75
N ILE A 417 -16.02 -25.90 -8.18
CA ILE A 417 -16.96 -25.89 -9.30
C ILE A 417 -16.26 -26.31 -10.60
N LEU A 418 -15.05 -25.83 -10.86
CA LEU A 418 -14.26 -26.22 -12.03
C LEU A 418 -13.95 -27.73 -12.01
N PHE A 419 -13.58 -28.29 -10.86
CA PHE A 419 -13.41 -29.75 -10.70
C PHE A 419 -14.70 -30.52 -10.98
N ARG A 420 -15.84 -30.09 -10.41
CA ARG A 420 -17.14 -30.75 -10.61
C ARG A 420 -17.62 -30.69 -12.05
N LYS A 421 -17.35 -29.59 -12.75
CA LYS A 421 -17.63 -29.41 -14.19
C LYS A 421 -16.63 -30.11 -15.09
N LYS A 422 -15.65 -30.84 -14.53
CA LYS A 422 -14.57 -31.51 -15.27
C LYS A 422 -13.83 -30.54 -16.22
N ALA A 423 -13.57 -29.32 -15.75
CA ALA A 423 -12.79 -28.35 -16.50
C ALA A 423 -11.39 -28.90 -16.80
N GLY A 424 -10.77 -28.42 -17.88
CA GLY A 424 -9.43 -28.86 -18.26
C GLY A 424 -8.39 -28.60 -17.17
N LEU A 425 -7.45 -29.52 -16.99
CA LEU A 425 -6.40 -29.44 -15.96
C LEU A 425 -5.58 -28.13 -16.04
N TYR A 426 -5.40 -27.55 -17.24
CA TYR A 426 -4.78 -26.24 -17.40
C TYR A 426 -5.51 -25.14 -16.60
N SER A 427 -6.84 -25.11 -16.70
CA SER A 427 -7.69 -24.13 -16.01
C SER A 427 -7.51 -24.24 -14.50
N ILE A 428 -7.53 -25.47 -13.97
CA ILE A 428 -7.31 -25.79 -12.56
C ILE A 428 -5.91 -25.33 -12.10
N LEU A 429 -4.86 -25.69 -12.84
CA LEU A 429 -3.48 -25.31 -12.52
C LEU A 429 -3.29 -23.78 -12.53
N LEU A 430 -3.94 -23.07 -13.45
CA LEU A 430 -3.88 -21.61 -13.51
C LEU A 430 -4.52 -20.97 -12.26
N ARG A 431 -5.70 -21.43 -11.83
CA ARG A 431 -6.35 -20.92 -10.62
C ARG A 431 -5.51 -21.24 -9.37
N LEU A 432 -5.00 -22.47 -9.26
CA LEU A 432 -4.10 -22.87 -8.16
C LEU A 432 -2.83 -22.01 -8.11
N ALA A 433 -2.20 -21.75 -9.26
CA ALA A 433 -1.01 -20.91 -9.34
C ALA A 433 -1.28 -19.47 -8.87
N LEU A 434 -2.41 -18.88 -9.30
CA LEU A 434 -2.80 -17.52 -8.90
C LEU A 434 -3.17 -17.44 -7.41
N MET A 435 -3.88 -18.44 -6.88
CA MET A 435 -4.21 -18.52 -5.46
C MET A 435 -2.96 -18.71 -4.59
N GLY A 436 -2.07 -19.62 -4.98
CA GLY A 436 -0.80 -19.83 -4.28
C GLY A 436 0.09 -18.60 -4.31
N ALA A 437 0.11 -17.88 -5.44
CA ALA A 437 0.84 -16.63 -5.57
C ALA A 437 0.24 -15.52 -4.69
N ALA A 438 -1.10 -15.38 -4.64
CA ALA A 438 -1.76 -14.45 -3.73
C ALA A 438 -1.43 -14.76 -2.25
N ALA A 439 -1.58 -16.02 -1.84
CA ALA A 439 -1.31 -16.46 -0.47
C ALA A 439 0.15 -16.22 -0.06
N GLY A 440 1.11 -16.58 -0.93
CA GLY A 440 2.53 -16.33 -0.69
C GLY A 440 2.84 -14.85 -0.53
N GLN A 441 2.29 -14.00 -1.39
CA GLN A 441 2.54 -12.55 -1.36
C GLN A 441 1.83 -11.83 -0.20
N PHE A 442 0.84 -12.47 0.44
CA PHE A 442 0.22 -11.99 1.66
C PHE A 442 1.06 -12.35 2.90
N ILE A 443 1.57 -13.58 2.97
CA ILE A 443 2.29 -14.10 4.15
C ILE A 443 3.74 -13.58 4.20
N VAL A 444 4.43 -13.54 3.05
CA VAL A 444 5.87 -13.22 2.98
C VAL A 444 6.20 -11.83 3.56
N PRO A 445 5.43 -10.76 3.32
CA PRO A 445 5.68 -9.46 3.94
C PRO A 445 5.73 -9.50 5.47
N ILE A 446 4.80 -10.21 6.13
CA ILE A 446 4.77 -10.34 7.59
C ILE A 446 5.96 -11.15 8.11
N VAL A 447 6.26 -12.29 7.47
CA VAL A 447 7.41 -13.13 7.84
C VAL A 447 8.73 -12.38 7.61
N SER A 448 8.78 -11.52 6.59
CA SER A 448 10.02 -10.88 6.15
C SER A 448 10.26 -9.54 6.81
N ASN A 449 9.24 -8.73 7.12
CA ASN A 449 9.37 -7.37 7.63
C ASN A 449 8.57 -7.12 8.93
N GLY A 450 7.84 -8.11 9.46
CA GLY A 450 6.92 -7.85 10.56
C GLY A 450 5.89 -6.80 10.16
N ASN A 451 5.63 -5.84 11.04
CA ASN A 451 4.67 -4.76 10.84
C ASN A 451 5.26 -3.58 10.03
N ALA A 452 6.53 -3.65 9.63
CA ALA A 452 7.22 -2.54 8.99
C ALA A 452 6.93 -2.50 7.49
N ASP A 453 6.72 -1.30 6.95
CA ASP A 453 6.59 -1.05 5.51
C ASP A 453 5.54 -1.94 4.80
N LEU A 454 4.51 -2.43 5.51
CA LEU A 454 3.58 -3.43 4.98
C LEU A 454 2.95 -3.01 3.65
N GLN A 455 2.37 -1.80 3.59
CA GLN A 455 1.68 -1.29 2.41
C GLN A 455 2.57 -1.29 1.15
N LYS A 456 3.86 -0.94 1.32
CA LYS A 456 4.85 -0.93 0.22
C LYS A 456 5.09 -2.34 -0.33
N HIS A 457 5.06 -3.35 0.53
CA HIS A 457 5.30 -4.74 0.15
C HIS A 457 4.04 -5.47 -0.33
N LEU A 458 2.85 -4.93 -0.07
CA LEU A 458 1.56 -5.55 -0.39
C LEU A 458 1.04 -5.26 -1.81
N LEU A 459 1.69 -4.42 -2.62
CA LEU A 459 1.22 -4.17 -4.00
C LEU A 459 1.07 -5.47 -4.80
N LEU A 460 2.07 -6.36 -4.73
CA LEU A 460 2.01 -7.61 -5.50
C LEU A 460 0.89 -8.52 -5.02
N PHE A 461 0.64 -8.56 -3.71
CA PHE A 461 -0.54 -9.22 -3.16
C PHE A 461 -1.83 -8.60 -3.71
N ASN A 462 -1.96 -7.27 -3.67
CA ASN A 462 -3.14 -6.55 -4.15
C ASN A 462 -3.45 -6.89 -5.60
N VAL A 463 -2.46 -6.93 -6.50
CA VAL A 463 -2.68 -7.29 -7.91
C VAL A 463 -3.14 -8.74 -8.06
N HIS A 464 -2.58 -9.69 -7.31
CA HIS A 464 -3.04 -11.08 -7.36
C HIS A 464 -4.46 -11.24 -6.80
N LEU A 465 -4.76 -10.59 -5.68
CA LEU A 465 -6.11 -10.55 -5.11
C LEU A 465 -7.11 -10.00 -6.12
N ASP A 466 -6.76 -8.92 -6.81
CA ASP A 466 -7.62 -8.27 -7.80
C ASP A 466 -7.81 -9.12 -9.06
N ILE A 467 -6.79 -9.89 -9.46
CA ILE A 467 -6.93 -10.94 -10.48
C ILE A 467 -7.89 -12.03 -10.02
N LEU A 468 -7.82 -12.47 -8.75
CA LEU A 468 -8.74 -13.48 -8.21
C LEU A 468 -10.19 -12.96 -8.19
N ILE A 469 -10.40 -11.73 -7.71
CA ILE A 469 -11.72 -11.07 -7.72
C ILE A 469 -12.24 -10.97 -9.15
N PHE A 470 -11.39 -10.54 -10.08
CA PHE A 470 -11.73 -10.47 -11.49
C PHE A 470 -12.08 -11.85 -12.07
N LEU A 471 -11.34 -12.91 -11.72
CA LEU A 471 -11.63 -14.28 -12.16
C LEU A 471 -12.95 -14.82 -11.59
N LEU A 472 -13.30 -14.48 -10.35
CA LEU A 472 -14.61 -14.83 -9.78
C LEU A 472 -15.74 -14.24 -10.63
N VAL A 473 -15.61 -12.98 -11.03
CA VAL A 473 -16.55 -12.31 -11.94
C VAL A 473 -16.51 -12.97 -13.32
N LEU A 474 -15.32 -13.15 -13.91
CA LEU A 474 -15.19 -13.74 -15.24
C LEU A 474 -15.78 -15.16 -15.31
N ASP A 475 -15.53 -16.03 -14.34
CA ASP A 475 -16.00 -17.42 -14.39
C ASP A 475 -17.52 -17.50 -14.13
N ASN A 476 -18.05 -16.69 -13.20
CA ASN A 476 -19.41 -16.86 -12.67
C ASN A 476 -20.45 -15.84 -13.16
N LEU A 477 -20.04 -14.70 -13.75
CA LEU A 477 -21.00 -13.69 -14.21
C LEU A 477 -21.91 -14.26 -15.31
N ASP A 478 -23.21 -14.21 -15.02
CA ASP A 478 -24.32 -14.52 -15.92
C ASP A 478 -25.51 -13.63 -15.55
N LEU A 479 -25.67 -12.50 -16.23
CA LEU A 479 -26.72 -11.52 -15.94
C LEU A 479 -28.14 -12.03 -16.26
N LYS A 480 -28.27 -13.14 -17.00
CA LYS A 480 -29.57 -13.76 -17.30
C LYS A 480 -29.98 -14.78 -16.23
N SER A 481 -29.02 -15.31 -15.47
CA SER A 481 -29.26 -16.29 -14.42
C SER A 481 -29.82 -15.65 -13.15
N ARG A 482 -31.09 -15.96 -12.83
CA ARG A 482 -31.71 -15.55 -11.57
C ARG A 482 -30.95 -16.06 -10.34
N ALA A 483 -30.30 -17.23 -10.44
CA ALA A 483 -29.50 -17.79 -9.37
C ALA A 483 -28.22 -16.98 -9.13
N PHE A 484 -27.51 -16.59 -10.19
CA PHE A 484 -26.35 -15.70 -10.09
C PHE A 484 -26.73 -14.36 -9.47
N THR A 485 -27.83 -13.74 -9.93
CA THR A 485 -28.32 -12.48 -9.36
C THR A 485 -28.63 -12.61 -7.87
N ARG A 486 -29.31 -13.69 -7.45
CA ARG A 486 -29.64 -13.92 -6.03
C ARG A 486 -28.40 -14.17 -5.16
N VAL A 487 -27.45 -14.97 -5.63
CA VAL A 487 -26.20 -15.25 -4.90
C VAL A 487 -25.32 -13.99 -4.84
N GLY A 488 -25.23 -13.24 -5.94
CA GLY A 488 -24.53 -11.96 -5.97
C GLY A 488 -25.15 -10.96 -5.00
N ILE A 489 -26.47 -10.80 -5.01
CA ILE A 489 -27.18 -9.95 -4.03
C ILE A 489 -26.94 -10.45 -2.61
N ALA A 490 -26.99 -11.75 -2.34
CA ALA A 490 -26.75 -12.29 -1.00
C ALA A 490 -25.32 -12.04 -0.51
N ALA A 491 -24.31 -12.25 -1.38
CA ALA A 491 -22.91 -12.00 -1.05
C ALA A 491 -22.63 -10.51 -0.85
N THR A 492 -23.15 -9.64 -1.73
CA THR A 492 -23.07 -8.19 -1.56
C THR A 492 -23.82 -7.74 -0.30
N SER A 493 -25.01 -8.27 -0.03
CA SER A 493 -25.78 -7.95 1.17
C SER A 493 -25.06 -8.42 2.42
N LEU A 494 -24.43 -9.59 2.42
CA LEU A 494 -23.61 -10.07 3.52
C LEU A 494 -22.42 -9.14 3.73
N LEU A 495 -21.67 -8.80 2.68
CA LEU A 495 -20.56 -7.85 2.78
C LEU A 495 -21.02 -6.47 3.27
N VAL A 496 -22.19 -6.00 2.83
CA VAL A 496 -22.75 -4.72 3.27
C VAL A 496 -23.20 -4.80 4.73
N LEU A 497 -23.90 -5.86 5.13
CA LEU A 497 -24.32 -6.06 6.52
C LEU A 497 -23.12 -6.22 7.44
N THR A 498 -22.08 -6.95 7.02
CA THR A 498 -20.86 -7.08 7.83
C THR A 498 -20.11 -5.77 7.89
N SER A 499 -19.89 -5.08 6.76
CA SER A 499 -19.08 -3.85 6.72
C SER A 499 -19.80 -2.60 7.25
N PHE A 500 -21.13 -2.56 7.17
CA PHE A 500 -21.95 -1.36 7.38
C PHE A 500 -23.18 -1.60 8.28
N CYS A 501 -23.21 -2.61 9.16
CA CYS A 501 -24.07 -2.56 10.34
C CYS A 501 -23.32 -1.85 11.48
N PRO A 502 -23.38 -0.50 11.57
CA PRO A 502 -22.77 0.20 12.69
C PRO A 502 -23.54 -0.14 13.95
N ASN A 503 -22.82 -0.54 14.99
CA ASN A 503 -23.31 -0.32 16.34
C ASN A 503 -23.47 1.19 16.50
N LYS A 504 -24.66 1.65 16.90
CA LYS A 504 -24.86 3.06 17.21
C LYS A 504 -24.21 3.32 18.57
N PRO A 505 -23.16 4.15 18.63
CA PRO A 505 -22.58 4.53 19.90
C PRO A 505 -23.63 5.29 20.69
N GLU A 506 -23.62 5.11 22.00
CA GLU A 506 -24.51 5.86 22.89
C GLU A 506 -24.27 7.36 22.72
N THR A 507 -25.36 8.11 22.67
CA THR A 507 -25.34 9.56 22.46
C THR A 507 -25.79 10.31 23.70
N LEU A 508 -25.19 11.45 23.96
CA LEU A 508 -25.60 12.40 24.98
C LEU A 508 -25.66 13.80 24.39
N THR A 509 -26.57 14.63 24.88
CA THR A 509 -26.75 16.01 24.44
C THR A 509 -26.35 16.95 25.57
N MET A 510 -25.44 17.89 25.28
CA MET A 510 -24.93 18.84 26.26
C MET A 510 -24.29 20.04 25.57
N GLY A 511 -24.64 21.24 26.00
CA GLY A 511 -24.22 22.50 25.39
C GLY A 511 -24.95 22.82 24.08
N SER A 512 -24.74 24.04 23.58
CA SER A 512 -25.33 24.53 22.34
C SER A 512 -24.42 25.47 21.55
N ILE A 513 -24.59 25.49 20.23
CA ILE A 513 -23.94 26.43 19.31
C ILE A 513 -25.06 27.08 18.48
N ASP A 514 -25.15 28.41 18.51
CA ASP A 514 -26.18 29.18 17.79
C ASP A 514 -27.61 28.66 18.06
N GLY A 515 -27.89 28.30 19.31
CA GLY A 515 -29.18 27.76 19.76
C GLY A 515 -29.46 26.30 19.38
N LYS A 516 -28.53 25.61 18.71
CA LYS A 516 -28.65 24.19 18.39
C LYS A 516 -27.90 23.33 19.41
N PRO A 517 -28.51 22.25 19.94
CA PRO A 517 -27.86 21.38 20.90
C PRO A 517 -26.66 20.65 20.27
N ILE A 518 -25.60 20.44 21.06
CA ILE A 518 -24.44 19.64 20.65
C ILE A 518 -24.68 18.18 21.04
N GLU A 519 -24.52 17.28 20.07
CA GLU A 519 -24.57 15.83 20.30
C GLU A 519 -23.16 15.24 20.46
N TRP A 520 -23.03 14.31 21.39
CA TRP A 520 -21.77 13.67 21.76
C TRP A 520 -21.91 12.16 21.77
N TYR A 521 -20.91 11.44 21.28
CA TYR A 521 -20.78 10.00 21.42
C TYR A 521 -20.03 9.64 22.70
N VAL A 522 -20.53 8.65 23.42
CA VAL A 522 -19.87 8.09 24.61
C VAL A 522 -18.73 7.17 24.18
N LEU A 523 -17.51 7.50 24.62
CA LEU A 523 -16.30 6.71 24.40
C LEU A 523 -16.03 5.75 25.55
N GLU A 524 -16.19 6.21 26.79
CA GLU A 524 -15.84 5.44 27.98
C GLU A 524 -16.75 5.85 29.14
N LYS A 525 -17.18 4.86 29.94
CA LYS A 525 -17.91 5.08 31.18
C LYS A 525 -17.06 4.66 32.37
N SER A 526 -16.79 5.60 33.26
CA SER A 526 -16.34 5.36 34.63
C SER A 526 -17.52 5.63 35.57
N SER A 527 -17.54 4.99 36.75
CA SER A 527 -18.59 5.07 37.78
C SER A 527 -19.51 6.32 37.71
N ILE A 528 -18.93 7.52 37.80
CA ILE A 528 -19.66 8.80 37.73
C ILE A 528 -19.23 9.72 36.56
N TRP A 529 -18.21 9.33 35.79
CA TRP A 529 -17.61 10.17 34.75
C TRP A 529 -17.66 9.47 33.40
N VAL A 530 -18.09 10.17 32.37
CA VAL A 530 -18.17 9.65 31.01
C VAL A 530 -17.29 10.47 30.09
N LYS A 531 -16.42 9.79 29.34
CA LYS A 531 -15.63 10.41 28.28
C LYS A 531 -16.47 10.46 27.03
N VAL A 532 -16.58 11.64 26.43
CA VAL A 532 -17.39 11.86 25.24
C VAL A 532 -16.60 12.54 24.13
N ILE A 533 -16.99 12.29 22.89
CA ILE A 533 -16.46 12.94 21.68
C ILE A 533 -17.60 13.54 20.87
N ALA A 534 -17.43 14.75 20.35
CA ALA A 534 -18.46 15.40 19.55
C ALA A 534 -18.87 14.52 18.37
N LYS A 535 -20.17 14.49 18.06
CA LYS A 535 -20.70 13.70 16.94
C LYS A 535 -20.18 14.22 15.59
N ASP A 536 -20.17 15.54 15.44
CA ASP A 536 -19.71 16.25 14.25
C ASP A 536 -18.48 17.13 14.56
N ALA A 537 -17.86 17.68 13.51
CA ALA A 537 -16.86 18.74 13.68
C ALA A 537 -17.59 20.07 13.93
N LEU A 538 -17.42 20.62 15.14
CA LEU A 538 -18.22 21.74 15.66
C LEU A 538 -17.85 23.09 15.05
N TYR A 539 -16.59 23.24 14.62
CA TYR A 539 -16.10 24.40 13.88
C TYR A 539 -14.84 24.01 13.10
N ARG A 540 -14.28 24.95 12.32
CA ARG A 540 -13.02 24.74 11.58
C ARG A 540 -11.95 25.71 12.03
N SER A 541 -10.72 25.23 12.17
CA SER A 541 -9.58 26.06 12.54
C SER A 541 -8.26 25.43 12.11
N VAL A 542 -7.19 26.22 12.16
CA VAL A 542 -5.82 25.72 12.06
C VAL A 542 -5.42 25.05 13.37
N TYR A 543 -4.47 24.13 13.30
CA TYR A 543 -3.90 23.51 14.50
C TYR A 543 -3.01 24.50 15.25
N ASP A 544 -2.11 25.15 14.51
CA ASP A 544 -1.22 26.19 14.99
C ASP A 544 -0.61 26.91 13.79
N GLU A 545 0.09 28.03 14.00
CA GLU A 545 0.77 28.70 12.89
C GLU A 545 2.05 27.98 12.43
N ARG A 546 2.80 27.35 13.37
CA ARG A 546 4.15 26.84 13.07
C ARG A 546 4.52 25.53 13.76
N SER A 547 3.89 25.19 14.88
CA SER A 547 4.30 24.07 15.72
C SER A 547 3.23 22.99 15.83
N ASN A 548 3.64 21.73 15.78
CA ASN A 548 2.76 20.60 16.08
C ASN A 548 2.76 20.20 17.58
N ASP A 549 3.42 20.95 18.46
CA ASP A 549 3.36 20.73 19.91
C ASP A 549 1.97 21.10 20.46
N TYR A 550 1.13 20.10 20.67
CA TYR A 550 -0.26 20.30 21.11
C TYR A 550 -0.36 21.07 22.44
N THR A 551 0.61 20.91 23.33
CA THR A 551 0.58 21.54 24.66
C THR A 551 0.72 23.06 24.61
N LYS A 552 1.18 23.59 23.48
CA LYS A 552 1.40 25.02 23.23
C LYS A 552 0.61 25.55 22.03
N ALA A 553 -0.10 24.67 21.32
CA ALA A 553 -0.79 25.02 20.08
C ALA A 553 -1.96 25.98 20.36
N GLY A 554 -2.11 27.03 19.54
CA GLY A 554 -3.19 28.01 19.69
C GLY A 554 -4.59 27.37 19.67
N ILE A 555 -4.77 26.24 18.96
CA ILE A 555 -6.02 25.49 18.93
C ILE A 555 -6.44 24.97 20.30
N GLN A 556 -5.51 24.60 21.18
CA GLN A 556 -5.81 24.07 22.50
C GLN A 556 -6.45 25.16 23.38
N GLN A 557 -5.89 26.37 23.33
CA GLN A 557 -6.40 27.52 24.08
C GLN A 557 -7.76 27.96 23.53
N SER A 558 -7.85 28.08 22.20
CA SER A 558 -9.10 28.43 21.51
C SER A 558 -10.22 27.44 21.83
N LEU A 559 -9.92 26.14 21.91
CA LEU A 559 -10.90 25.11 22.23
C LEU A 559 -11.37 25.20 23.69
N ASN A 560 -10.47 25.43 24.65
CA ASN A 560 -10.87 25.53 26.06
C ASN A 560 -11.65 26.82 26.35
N ALA A 561 -11.39 27.91 25.62
CA ALA A 561 -12.20 29.12 25.68
C ALA A 561 -13.65 28.91 25.20
N LYS A 562 -13.93 27.82 24.45
CA LYS A 562 -15.31 27.48 24.05
C LYS A 562 -16.16 26.97 25.21
N ARG A 563 -15.55 26.57 26.34
CA ARG A 563 -16.30 26.10 27.52
C ARG A 563 -17.31 27.14 27.97
N ASP A 564 -16.87 28.40 28.08
CA ASP A 564 -17.69 29.50 28.59
C ASP A 564 -18.70 30.04 27.56
N ILE A 565 -18.69 29.48 26.34
CA ILE A 565 -19.56 29.87 25.22
C ILE A 565 -20.59 28.78 24.92
N TRP A 566 -20.17 27.52 24.92
CA TRP A 566 -21.01 26.40 24.49
C TRP A 566 -21.87 25.82 25.61
N PHE A 567 -21.48 26.01 26.86
CA PHE A 567 -22.12 25.36 27.99
C PHE A 567 -22.67 26.40 28.97
N SER A 568 -23.86 26.13 29.51
CA SER A 568 -24.36 26.86 30.68
C SER A 568 -23.46 26.67 31.89
N GLN A 569 -23.66 27.45 32.96
CA GLN A 569 -22.88 27.32 34.18
C GLN A 569 -23.03 25.91 34.81
N ASP A 570 -24.27 25.41 34.91
CA ASP A 570 -24.57 24.08 35.45
C ASP A 570 -23.91 22.96 34.62
N GLU A 571 -23.91 23.11 33.30
CA GLU A 571 -23.22 22.17 32.41
C GLU A 571 -21.70 22.27 32.56
N SER A 572 -21.15 23.49 32.62
CA SER A 572 -19.73 23.74 32.80
C SER A 572 -19.17 23.11 34.08
N ASP A 573 -19.96 23.09 35.15
CA ASP A 573 -19.61 22.47 36.44
C ASP A 573 -19.62 20.93 36.39
N ARG A 574 -20.31 20.35 35.40
CA ARG A 574 -20.26 18.92 35.09
C ARG A 574 -19.06 18.52 34.23
N ILE A 575 -18.27 19.47 33.71
CA ILE A 575 -17.09 19.17 32.88
C ILE A 575 -15.84 19.10 33.74
N ARG A 576 -15.12 17.98 33.68
CA ARG A 576 -13.90 17.77 34.48
C ARG A 576 -12.66 18.32 33.82
N LYS A 577 -11.90 19.15 34.55
CA LYS A 577 -10.49 19.41 34.21
C LYS A 577 -9.67 18.15 34.44
N THR A 578 -9.17 17.56 33.35
CA THR A 578 -8.52 16.24 33.37
C THR A 578 -7.13 16.32 32.75
N GLN A 579 -6.24 15.42 33.17
CA GLN A 579 -4.93 15.24 32.57
C GLN A 579 -5.04 14.42 31.28
N TYR A 580 -4.43 14.90 30.21
CA TYR A 580 -4.38 14.24 28.92
C TYR A 580 -2.91 14.04 28.47
N PRO A 581 -2.61 12.94 27.78
CA PRO A 581 -1.32 12.78 27.10
C PRO A 581 -1.31 13.54 25.76
N ALA A 582 -0.24 14.28 25.50
CA ALA A 582 0.10 14.81 24.19
C ALA A 582 1.39 14.16 23.71
N PHE A 583 1.38 13.54 22.53
CA PHE A 583 2.58 12.93 21.97
C PHE A 583 3.64 14.00 21.65
N CYS A 584 4.90 13.64 21.81
CA CYS A 584 6.03 14.49 21.42
C CYS A 584 6.41 14.23 19.96
N ASN A 585 6.86 15.28 19.27
CA ASN A 585 7.64 15.14 18.05
C ASN A 585 9.11 14.79 18.40
N GLU A 586 9.91 14.49 17.38
CA GLU A 586 11.33 14.14 17.53
C GLU A 586 12.11 15.21 18.31
N LYS A 587 11.92 16.50 18.00
CA LYS A 587 12.65 17.60 18.66
C LYS A 587 12.28 17.77 20.13
N ASN A 588 11.04 17.48 20.50
CA ASN A 588 10.52 17.70 21.86
C ASN A 588 10.48 16.42 22.70
N SER A 589 10.93 15.28 22.16
CA SER A 589 10.96 13.98 22.83
C SER A 589 11.69 14.00 24.18
N HIS A 590 12.80 14.74 24.27
CA HIS A 590 13.59 14.92 25.51
C HIS A 590 12.81 15.62 26.65
N GLN A 591 11.68 16.25 26.35
CA GLN A 591 10.82 16.93 27.32
C GLN A 591 9.61 16.09 27.71
N ALA A 592 9.55 14.82 27.28
CA ALA A 592 8.46 13.92 27.62
C ALA A 592 8.44 13.62 29.13
N ASN A 593 7.24 13.50 29.70
CA ASN A 593 7.05 13.06 31.08
C ASN A 593 7.10 11.53 31.18
N VAL A 594 6.66 10.83 30.13
CA VAL A 594 6.56 9.36 30.06
C VAL A 594 6.88 8.86 28.65
N GLY A 595 7.12 7.56 28.52
CA GLY A 595 7.43 6.89 27.26
C GLY A 595 8.93 6.75 27.00
N ASP A 596 9.29 5.76 26.20
CA ASP A 596 10.66 5.36 25.91
C ASP A 596 11.00 5.36 24.41
N ARG A 597 10.03 5.68 23.54
CA ARG A 597 10.19 5.62 22.08
C ARG A 597 9.24 6.54 21.30
N PRO A 598 9.46 6.74 19.98
CA PRO A 598 8.54 7.44 19.08
C PRO A 598 7.20 6.72 18.91
N HIS A 599 6.13 7.48 18.68
CA HIS A 599 4.88 6.92 18.19
C HIS A 599 4.94 6.72 16.67
N TYR A 600 4.94 5.47 16.22
CA TYR A 600 4.94 5.16 14.79
C TYR A 600 3.60 5.51 14.15
N TRP A 601 3.67 5.84 12.86
CA TRP A 601 2.49 6.16 12.09
C TRP A 601 2.04 4.94 11.30
N PHE A 602 0.78 4.56 11.49
CA PHE A 602 0.07 3.55 10.71
C PHE A 602 -1.27 4.16 10.30
N SER A 603 -1.63 4.06 9.02
CA SER A 603 -2.79 4.81 8.51
C SER A 603 -4.15 4.16 8.77
N PRO A 604 -4.33 2.83 8.74
CA PRO A 604 -5.63 2.24 9.05
C PRO A 604 -6.10 2.56 10.47
N ILE A 605 -7.32 3.09 10.61
CA ILE A 605 -7.86 3.55 11.90
C ILE A 605 -7.89 2.44 12.94
N LYS A 606 -8.17 1.19 12.55
CA LYS A 606 -8.23 0.02 13.45
C LYS A 606 -6.97 -0.17 14.32
N TYR A 607 -5.84 0.35 13.85
CA TYR A 607 -4.52 0.09 14.40
C TYR A 607 -3.71 1.39 14.52
N VAL A 608 -4.38 2.54 14.57
CA VAL A 608 -3.71 3.84 14.58
C VAL A 608 -3.03 4.13 15.92
N SER A 609 -3.45 3.46 17.00
CA SER A 609 -2.89 3.60 18.35
C SER A 609 -1.67 2.70 18.60
N GLN A 610 -1.20 1.95 17.59
CA GLN A 610 -0.07 1.04 17.75
C GLN A 610 1.15 1.75 18.38
N ASP A 611 1.64 1.20 19.51
CA ASP A 611 2.77 1.73 20.29
C ASP A 611 2.49 3.07 21.01
N SER A 612 1.22 3.48 21.13
CA SER A 612 0.82 4.74 21.77
C SER A 612 1.15 4.79 23.27
N ASP A 613 1.12 3.64 23.95
CA ASP A 613 1.38 3.45 25.36
C ASP A 613 2.86 3.60 25.73
N ARG A 614 3.75 3.40 24.75
CA ARG A 614 5.21 3.55 24.91
C ARG A 614 5.75 4.85 24.36
N ALA A 615 4.93 5.55 23.58
CA ALA A 615 5.32 6.78 22.95
C ALA A 615 5.71 7.88 23.96
N PHE A 616 6.72 8.68 23.59
CA PHE A 616 7.08 9.91 24.28
C PHE A 616 5.88 10.85 24.37
N ARG A 617 5.43 11.13 25.60
CA ARG A 617 4.24 11.94 25.87
C ARG A 617 4.49 12.96 26.97
N LYS A 618 3.92 14.15 26.80
CA LYS A 618 3.75 15.17 27.84
C LYS A 618 2.36 15.10 28.43
N ILE A 619 2.26 15.37 29.72
CA ILE A 619 0.98 15.48 30.43
C ILE A 619 0.60 16.96 30.50
N TYR A 620 -0.62 17.28 30.10
CA TYR A 620 -1.21 18.61 30.26
C TYR A 620 -2.64 18.49 30.80
N SER A 621 -3.17 19.56 31.38
CA SER A 621 -4.54 19.58 31.92
C SER A 621 -5.45 20.48 31.09
N ALA A 622 -6.63 20.00 30.72
CA ALA A 622 -7.61 20.74 29.96
C ALA A 622 -9.04 20.31 30.34
N TYR A 623 -10.04 21.12 29.99
CA TYR A 623 -11.45 20.72 30.04
C TYR A 623 -11.84 20.01 28.74
N LEU A 624 -11.56 20.66 27.61
CA LEU A 624 -11.77 20.12 26.26
C LEU A 624 -10.42 19.88 25.58
N THR A 625 -10.34 18.82 24.78
CA THR A 625 -9.15 18.49 23.98
C THR A 625 -9.51 17.98 22.58
N LEU A 626 -8.55 17.98 21.66
CA LEU A 626 -8.64 17.25 20.41
C LEU A 626 -8.51 15.73 20.68
N PRO A 627 -9.17 14.88 19.88
CA PRO A 627 -9.14 13.44 20.07
C PRO A 627 -7.71 12.92 19.89
N SER A 628 -7.28 12.01 20.76
CA SER A 628 -6.05 11.25 20.55
C SER A 628 -6.28 10.13 19.53
N VAL A 629 -5.20 9.49 19.07
CA VAL A 629 -5.32 8.26 18.27
C VAL A 629 -6.06 7.14 19.01
N ASP A 630 -5.92 7.07 20.35
CA ASP A 630 -6.63 6.07 21.18
C ASP A 630 -8.14 6.36 21.22
N ASP A 631 -8.53 7.63 21.26
CA ASP A 631 -9.94 8.03 21.22
C ASP A 631 -10.60 7.65 19.89
N VAL A 632 -9.88 7.83 18.79
CA VAL A 632 -10.36 7.49 17.45
C VAL A 632 -10.45 5.98 17.27
N GLU A 633 -9.43 5.23 17.69
CA GLU A 633 -9.45 3.76 17.61
C GLU A 633 -10.58 3.19 18.46
N ARG A 634 -10.75 3.67 19.69
CA ARG A 634 -11.87 3.26 20.55
C ARG A 634 -13.23 3.62 19.94
N LEU A 635 -13.39 4.82 19.38
CA LEU A 635 -14.63 5.19 18.70
C LEU A 635 -14.89 4.27 17.51
N PHE A 636 -13.85 3.90 16.77
CA PHE A 636 -13.95 2.99 15.64
C PHE A 636 -14.36 1.58 16.08
N ASP A 637 -13.84 1.09 17.21
CA ASP A 637 -14.24 -0.20 17.80
C ASP A 637 -15.70 -0.20 18.27
N ILE A 638 -16.16 0.90 18.88
CA ILE A 638 -17.57 1.05 19.29
C ILE A 638 -18.46 1.19 18.05
N SER A 639 -18.07 2.05 17.12
CA SER A 639 -18.85 2.45 15.96
C SER A 639 -17.94 2.88 14.81
N LYS A 640 -17.65 1.92 13.93
CA LYS A 640 -16.76 2.07 12.76
C LYS A 640 -17.03 3.32 11.93
N THR A 641 -18.31 3.64 11.71
CA THR A 641 -18.72 4.78 10.89
C THR A 641 -18.72 6.10 11.67
N ALA A 642 -18.74 6.08 13.00
CA ALA A 642 -18.80 7.30 13.80
C ALA A 642 -17.44 7.99 13.90
N SER A 643 -16.33 7.26 13.77
CA SER A 643 -14.98 7.85 13.80
C SER A 643 -14.64 8.61 12.52
N VAL A 644 -15.38 8.40 11.43
CA VAL A 644 -15.11 9.01 10.12
C VAL A 644 -16.18 10.04 9.76
N LEU A 645 -15.76 11.26 9.45
CA LEU A 645 -16.65 12.35 9.03
C LEU A 645 -16.47 12.66 7.54
N PRO A 646 -17.46 13.29 6.87
CA PRO A 646 -17.29 13.79 5.50
C PRO A 646 -16.19 14.85 5.36
N ILE A 647 -15.79 15.47 6.47
CA ILE A 647 -14.70 16.45 6.54
C ILE A 647 -13.55 15.91 7.40
N ASP A 648 -12.32 16.17 6.95
CA ASP A 648 -11.12 15.84 7.71
C ASP A 648 -11.09 16.65 9.02
N TYR A 649 -10.67 16.01 10.12
CA TYR A 649 -10.57 16.66 11.43
C TYR A 649 -9.24 16.39 12.12
N TRP A 650 -8.82 17.36 12.94
CA TRP A 650 -7.54 17.32 13.66
C TRP A 650 -7.55 16.31 14.81
N LEU A 651 -6.41 15.66 15.01
CA LEU A 651 -6.07 14.92 16.23
C LEU A 651 -5.09 15.72 17.07
N SER A 652 -5.06 15.50 18.39
CA SER A 652 -4.03 16.04 19.30
C SER A 652 -2.63 15.44 19.06
N THR A 653 -2.51 14.52 18.09
CA THR A 653 -1.31 13.70 17.87
C THR A 653 -0.43 14.31 16.77
N PRO A 654 0.79 14.79 17.08
CA PRO A 654 1.74 15.21 16.04
C PRO A 654 2.22 14.05 15.14
N TYR A 655 2.72 14.41 13.96
CA TYR A 655 3.57 13.52 13.18
C TYR A 655 5.01 13.59 13.71
N TYR A 656 5.53 12.47 14.23
CA TYR A 656 6.77 12.44 15.00
C TYR A 656 7.98 13.04 14.27
N GLY A 657 8.19 12.67 13.01
CA GLY A 657 9.34 13.09 12.19
C GLY A 657 9.23 14.50 11.60
N SER A 658 8.31 15.33 12.11
CA SER A 658 8.08 16.71 11.67
C SER A 658 7.78 17.59 12.87
N THR A 659 8.04 18.89 12.74
CA THR A 659 7.65 19.90 13.75
C THR A 659 6.46 20.73 13.31
N ASP A 660 6.01 20.59 12.06
CA ASP A 660 5.01 21.43 11.41
C ASP A 660 3.80 20.65 10.90
N LYS A 661 3.69 19.36 11.22
CA LYS A 661 2.61 18.47 10.77
C LYS A 661 1.95 17.72 11.92
N ALA A 662 0.61 17.70 11.93
CA ALA A 662 -0.19 16.97 12.89
C ALA A 662 -1.07 15.93 12.19
N ARG A 663 -1.47 14.89 12.94
CA ARG A 663 -2.31 13.81 12.40
C ARG A 663 -3.76 14.26 12.25
N ILE A 664 -4.42 13.70 11.25
CA ILE A 664 -5.82 13.94 10.95
C ILE A 664 -6.53 12.62 10.69
N VAL A 665 -7.82 12.56 10.97
CA VAL A 665 -8.68 11.48 10.44
C VAL A 665 -9.32 11.99 9.16
N SER A 666 -9.22 11.20 8.11
CA SER A 666 -9.84 11.49 6.82
C SER A 666 -11.08 10.65 6.56
N SER A 667 -11.90 11.13 5.63
CA SER A 667 -13.18 10.51 5.23
C SER A 667 -13.05 9.10 4.61
N ASP A 668 -11.84 8.63 4.32
CA ASP A 668 -11.57 7.33 3.68
C ASP A 668 -11.06 6.25 4.65
N TYR A 669 -11.38 6.37 5.95
CA TYR A 669 -10.98 5.45 7.02
C TYR A 669 -9.47 5.40 7.26
N GLN A 670 -8.74 6.44 6.88
CA GLN A 670 -7.30 6.56 7.09
C GLN A 670 -6.95 7.74 8.00
N VAL A 671 -5.85 7.57 8.73
CA VAL A 671 -5.19 8.65 9.46
C VAL A 671 -3.98 9.12 8.68
N TYR A 672 -4.03 10.37 8.26
CA TYR A 672 -2.94 11.05 7.56
C TYR A 672 -2.27 12.07 8.47
N HIS A 673 -1.41 12.89 7.90
CA HIS A 673 -0.94 14.11 8.52
C HIS A 673 -1.06 15.28 7.54
N ARG A 674 -1.16 16.49 8.11
CA ARG A 674 -1.28 17.75 7.38
C ARG A 674 -0.43 18.83 8.04
N ARG A 675 -0.02 19.84 7.27
CA ARG A 675 0.61 21.03 7.84
C ARG A 675 -0.32 21.73 8.83
N VAL A 676 0.23 22.17 9.97
CA VAL A 676 -0.54 22.70 11.11
C VAL A 676 -1.35 23.97 10.79
N ASP A 677 -0.97 24.72 9.75
CA ASP A 677 -1.66 25.91 9.25
C ASP A 677 -2.86 25.59 8.33
N THR A 678 -3.20 24.31 8.15
CA THR A 678 -4.37 23.89 7.35
C THR A 678 -5.68 24.07 8.14
N VAL A 679 -6.72 24.61 7.50
CA VAL A 679 -8.04 24.80 8.14
C VAL A 679 -8.89 23.52 8.04
N LEU A 680 -8.99 22.76 9.12
CA LEU A 680 -9.72 21.48 9.20
C LEU A 680 -10.79 21.50 10.31
N GLY A 681 -11.62 20.46 10.37
CA GLY A 681 -12.67 20.31 11.36
C GLY A 681 -12.13 20.06 12.78
N ILE A 682 -12.83 20.60 13.78
CA ILE A 682 -12.51 20.43 15.20
C ILE A 682 -13.56 19.55 15.86
N ARG A 683 -13.13 18.40 16.37
CA ARG A 683 -14.00 17.39 16.97
C ARG A 683 -13.61 17.14 18.43
N PRO A 684 -14.08 17.94 19.38
CA PRO A 684 -13.57 17.89 20.74
C PRO A 684 -13.95 16.63 21.51
N VAL A 685 -13.14 16.35 22.52
CA VAL A 685 -13.30 15.30 23.53
C VAL A 685 -13.27 15.94 24.91
N MET A 686 -14.10 15.44 25.83
CA MET A 686 -14.14 15.88 27.23
C MET A 686 -14.65 14.79 28.17
N TRP A 687 -14.48 15.01 29.48
CA TRP A 687 -15.07 14.19 30.53
C TRP A 687 -16.22 14.93 31.20
N ILE A 688 -17.38 14.29 31.29
CA ILE A 688 -18.60 14.86 31.88
C ILE A 688 -19.12 13.99 33.02
N ARG A 689 -19.71 14.63 34.03
CA ARG A 689 -20.42 13.94 35.11
C ARG A 689 -21.84 13.63 34.64
N VAL A 690 -22.18 12.33 34.61
CA VAL A 690 -23.54 11.89 34.22
C VAL A 690 -24.51 12.18 35.34
#